data_AF-A0A142WVS3-F1
#
_entry.id   AF-A0A142WVS3-F1
#
_cell.length_a   1.000
_cell.length_b   1.000
_cell.length_c   1.000
_cell.angle_alpha   90.00
_cell.angle_beta   90.00
_cell.angle_gamma   90.00
#
_symmetry.space_group_name_H-M   'P 1'
#
loop_
_entity.id
_entity.type
_entity.pdbx_description
1 polymer ?
#
loop_
_entity_poly.entity_id
_entity_poly.type
_entity_poly.pdbx_seq_one_letter_code
_entity_poly.pdbx_strand_id
1 'polypeptide(L)'
;MTPLQLHIVLADRVQRAAAAVLLPGDDAGVWLDRLDRAGVPLDAVEFLLLPVSRADRQVRAALAVLPEGTSFPDGLPGPRYGRAADHVWVPVESRIEPPVADGEWAGLLPEQAAALVWHPALGLTRIEREERLRARDLVRAPQPREADWSRAVPALPVQARLHSIEIAVPPTLDDILGKNGGDIGQNGNDLEKLPGRSLLPDLRPLVALPALALTALARLIGKGLQAAAGAAGGMAGKGAGGVGGAGGMGLGGGFLGRMLQKLGQGIGGMAVSAAAAAAMLTPRILSERAKAIQRLLRKFDVDPDDALRFSIPMTGDLGRGIAPPGFALFSHLVDFALGGLSSGGPVDVWNIPFDLQAALMAKYRAAAEREIRLGRYRRAAYIFSRLLGDDLSAAGALENGKFHREAAVLYRDKLNRPIDAARCLERGGHLREAIEIYREQKRHVEAGDLFARLDEPDEAETEYRVAVTECRVRLDFLGAAHLLDEKVHVRDEALQTLEAGWPGSAQAEKCLRQSLDWLAEMGRHDTAGRLVASLSDESLPLTAQAIVLQRIPDTALQYPDPSVQAAAKESVQVVAARALETRFGDVDAALRAVERLVPSDRLLGRDCRRFRPTAKKRTEPLDARSSASPFQRQRVIPLRPGVEWQVLKGTMTHYFVAGWMETDKNSVLLFQHGRWDSSAAADSVEWHFPPGTGQGQRILMTVEEVTQLRVHLTYCGGIHDPPILRPAQLADFRVETPGWFAKVGDLAVDSFARLTWSLGGQSEIRVCDGYGHGVPVLTRKLDWRVEDFGRIVKHTAITVRESGAYVSHGRLLYAIRWFGPSATAVMEQESFELPAPITQITGTVPHTVPRLAALWADGARLFDLKPREAVRPRPLELGLSDPVGVFLRDGRLILWTRTAGGGEFVPLSISDDSYKVGSRGTVAFSPVAMIHTNRPNEFACCTPQGLKLWTVRE
;
A
#
# COMPACT_ATOMS: atom_id res chain seq x y z
N MET A 1 60.66 44.63 20.85
CA MET A 1 60.19 44.39 19.47
C MET A 1 58.75 43.92 19.56
N THR A 2 57.82 44.63 18.92
CA THR A 2 56.43 44.18 18.80
C THR A 2 56.38 42.98 17.85
N PRO A 3 55.73 41.86 18.23
CA PRO A 3 55.60 40.73 17.32
C PRO A 3 54.76 41.14 16.12
N LEU A 4 55.31 40.96 14.91
CA LEU A 4 54.55 41.11 13.67
C LEU A 4 53.52 39.98 13.60
N GLN A 5 52.25 40.34 13.40
CA GLN A 5 51.19 39.35 13.21
C GLN A 5 51.09 38.99 11.74
N LEU A 6 51.11 37.68 11.45
CA LEU A 6 50.91 37.16 10.11
C LEU A 6 49.41 36.95 9.86
N HIS A 7 48.94 37.43 8.71
CA HIS A 7 47.56 37.30 8.27
C HIS A 7 47.50 36.62 6.90
N ILE A 8 46.44 35.85 6.67
CA ILE A 8 46.06 35.42 5.32
C ILE A 8 44.99 36.38 4.80
N VAL A 9 45.24 36.96 3.63
CA VAL A 9 44.34 37.92 2.98
C VAL A 9 43.91 37.35 1.64
N LEU A 10 42.65 37.52 1.26
CA LEU A 10 42.15 37.11 -0.04
C LEU A 10 42.89 37.88 -1.15
N ALA A 11 43.31 37.17 -2.19
CA ALA A 11 43.98 37.73 -3.35
C ALA A 11 43.12 37.51 -4.61
N ASP A 12 43.17 38.46 -5.54
CA ASP A 12 42.36 38.43 -6.78
C ASP A 12 42.83 37.38 -7.80
N ARG A 13 43.92 36.68 -7.51
CA ARG A 13 44.50 35.63 -8.35
C ARG A 13 44.98 34.47 -7.49
N VAL A 14 44.97 33.28 -8.07
CA VAL A 14 45.58 32.08 -7.49
C VAL A 14 47.07 32.35 -7.20
N GLN A 15 47.45 32.23 -5.93
CA GLN A 15 48.81 32.48 -5.43
C GLN A 15 49.69 31.23 -5.44
N ARG A 16 49.08 30.03 -5.49
CA ARG A 16 49.78 28.74 -5.40
C ARG A 16 48.99 27.60 -6.05
N ALA A 17 49.69 26.54 -6.47
CA ALA A 17 49.06 25.36 -7.05
C ALA A 17 48.17 24.64 -6.03
N ALA A 18 47.00 24.16 -6.47
CA ALA A 18 46.16 23.31 -5.65
C ALA A 18 46.84 21.95 -5.45
N ALA A 19 46.86 21.49 -4.19
CA ALA A 19 47.39 20.19 -3.79
C ALA A 19 46.47 19.47 -2.77
N ALA A 20 45.53 20.19 -2.16
CA ALA A 20 44.47 19.60 -1.33
C ALA A 20 43.10 20.27 -1.55
N VAL A 21 42.03 19.59 -1.15
CA VAL A 21 40.65 20.11 -1.15
C VAL A 21 40.02 19.96 0.22
N LEU A 22 39.29 20.98 0.66
CA LEU A 22 38.55 20.93 1.91
C LEU A 22 37.19 20.23 1.69
N LEU A 23 36.99 19.09 2.34
CA LEU A 23 35.75 18.32 2.34
C LEU A 23 34.97 18.62 3.62
N PRO A 24 33.82 19.34 3.54
CA PRO A 24 33.03 19.68 4.71
C PRO A 24 32.23 18.47 5.24
N GLY A 25 31.91 18.50 6.54
CA GLY A 25 31.15 17.47 7.23
C GLY A 25 32.04 16.64 8.16
N ASP A 26 31.43 15.67 8.85
CA ASP A 26 32.04 14.73 9.80
C ASP A 26 31.92 13.26 9.35
N ASP A 27 31.24 13.01 8.22
CA ASP A 27 31.02 11.67 7.67
C ASP A 27 32.10 11.27 6.65
N ALA A 28 32.94 10.31 7.05
CA ALA A 28 34.00 9.75 6.21
C ALA A 28 33.47 9.04 4.95
N GLY A 29 32.28 8.43 5.01
CA GLY A 29 31.67 7.77 3.86
C GLY A 29 31.34 8.77 2.75
N VAL A 30 30.86 9.97 3.12
CA VAL A 30 30.60 11.07 2.18
C VAL A 30 31.89 11.60 1.57
N TRP A 31 32.99 11.68 2.34
CA TRP A 31 34.28 12.12 1.80
C TRP A 31 34.83 11.13 0.77
N LEU A 32 34.81 9.84 1.08
CA LEU A 32 35.29 8.78 0.20
C LEU A 32 34.45 8.70 -1.08
N ASP A 33 33.12 8.76 -0.99
CA ASP A 33 32.22 8.76 -2.15
C ASP A 33 32.43 9.99 -3.05
N ARG A 34 32.71 11.17 -2.47
CA ARG A 34 33.02 12.38 -3.27
C ARG A 34 34.33 12.27 -4.03
N LEU A 35 35.38 11.75 -3.39
CA LEU A 35 36.68 11.56 -4.02
C LEU A 35 36.62 10.47 -5.11
N ASP A 36 35.91 9.37 -4.84
CA ASP A 36 35.70 8.27 -5.79
C ASP A 36 34.94 8.73 -7.04
N ARG A 37 33.84 9.48 -6.87
CA ARG A 37 33.09 10.08 -7.98
C ARG A 37 33.90 11.07 -8.81
N ALA A 38 34.85 11.75 -8.17
CA ALA A 38 35.77 12.65 -8.86
C ALA A 38 36.92 11.91 -9.56
N GLY A 39 36.97 10.57 -9.49
CA GLY A 39 38.00 9.74 -10.09
C GLY A 39 39.35 9.83 -9.37
N VAL A 40 39.35 10.22 -8.09
CA VAL A 40 40.58 10.31 -7.29
C VAL A 40 40.91 8.93 -6.72
N PRO A 41 42.13 8.38 -6.96
CA PRO A 41 42.53 7.11 -6.40
C PRO A 41 42.67 7.21 -4.87
N LEU A 42 41.78 6.54 -4.13
CA LEU A 42 41.63 6.68 -2.67
C LEU A 42 42.80 6.12 -1.85
N ASP A 43 43.57 5.19 -2.42
CA ASP A 43 44.68 4.50 -1.76
C ASP A 43 45.85 5.42 -1.42
N ALA A 44 46.02 6.49 -2.18
CA ALA A 44 47.09 7.47 -2.07
C ALA A 44 46.64 8.85 -1.54
N VAL A 45 45.38 8.99 -1.12
CA VAL A 45 44.86 10.22 -0.50
C VAL A 45 45.12 10.23 1.01
N GLU A 46 45.63 11.35 1.51
CA GLU A 46 45.75 11.61 2.95
C GLU A 46 44.64 12.56 3.42
N PHE A 47 44.12 12.33 4.61
CA PHE A 47 43.09 13.15 5.25
C PHE A 47 43.67 13.83 6.49
N LEU A 48 43.56 15.16 6.53
CA LEU A 48 43.89 15.98 7.70
C LEU A 48 42.59 16.49 8.31
N LEU A 49 42.24 16.01 9.50
CA LEU A 49 40.97 16.35 10.14
C LEU A 49 41.02 17.75 10.76
N LEU A 50 39.98 18.55 10.52
CA LEU A 50 39.84 19.89 11.07
C LEU A 50 38.68 19.92 12.08
N PRO A 51 38.91 20.45 13.29
CA PRO A 51 37.89 20.53 14.31
C PRO A 51 36.88 21.66 14.03
N VAL A 52 35.74 21.65 14.75
CA VAL A 52 34.75 22.74 14.73
C VAL A 52 35.38 24.05 15.21
N SER A 53 36.16 24.02 16.29
CA SER A 53 36.87 25.18 16.82
C SER A 53 38.02 24.78 17.76
N ARG A 54 38.72 25.76 18.35
CA ARG A 54 39.70 25.48 19.42
C ARG A 54 39.05 24.88 20.68
N ALA A 55 37.80 25.24 20.97
CA ALA A 55 37.06 24.78 22.15
C ALA A 55 36.35 23.44 21.89
N ASP A 56 35.88 23.22 20.67
CA ASP A 56 35.18 22.02 20.24
C ASP A 56 36.04 21.23 19.24
N ARG A 57 36.59 20.12 19.74
CA ARG A 57 37.49 19.24 18.98
C ARG A 57 36.78 18.21 18.12
N GLN A 58 35.45 18.24 18.02
CA GLN A 58 34.73 17.38 17.07
C GLN A 58 35.13 17.72 15.64
N VAL A 59 35.20 16.70 14.79
CA VAL A 59 35.60 16.86 13.39
C VAL A 59 34.50 17.57 12.62
N ARG A 60 34.85 18.60 11.84
CA ARG A 60 33.90 19.38 11.04
C ARG A 60 34.21 19.39 9.54
N ALA A 61 35.46 19.11 9.20
CA ALA A 61 35.91 18.96 7.83
C ALA A 61 37.16 18.09 7.79
N ALA A 62 37.44 17.53 6.63
CA ALA A 62 38.71 16.90 6.33
C ALA A 62 39.37 17.61 5.14
N LEU A 63 40.63 17.98 5.28
CA LEU A 63 41.44 18.42 4.15
C LEU A 63 42.03 17.17 3.47
N ALA A 64 41.54 16.85 2.28
CA ALA A 64 42.02 15.72 1.49
C ALA A 64 43.21 16.17 0.62
N VAL A 65 44.39 15.65 0.93
CA VAL A 65 45.64 15.90 0.21
C VAL A 65 45.75 14.90 -0.92
N LEU A 66 45.84 15.41 -2.15
CA LEU A 66 45.96 14.59 -3.35
C LEU A 66 47.43 14.20 -3.58
N PRO A 67 47.69 13.02 -4.16
CA PRO A 67 49.05 12.61 -4.50
C PRO A 67 49.67 13.54 -5.54
N GLU A 68 50.97 13.82 -5.41
CA GLU A 68 51.71 14.71 -6.30
C GLU A 68 51.61 14.25 -7.77
N GLY A 69 51.36 15.19 -8.68
CA GLY A 69 51.14 14.91 -10.11
C GLY A 69 49.68 14.60 -10.49
N THR A 70 48.76 14.51 -9.53
CA THR A 70 47.33 14.32 -9.83
C THR A 70 46.70 15.65 -10.26
N SER A 71 46.14 15.70 -11.47
CA SER A 71 45.35 16.85 -11.91
C SER A 71 44.08 16.98 -11.07
N PHE A 72 43.79 18.18 -10.57
CA PHE A 72 42.55 18.43 -9.84
C PHE A 72 41.34 18.19 -10.75
N PRO A 73 40.42 17.27 -10.41
CA PRO A 73 39.25 17.00 -11.24
C PRO A 73 38.29 18.20 -11.26
N ASP A 74 37.74 18.52 -12.43
CA ASP A 74 36.85 19.68 -12.66
C ASP A 74 35.46 19.58 -11.98
N GLY A 75 35.25 18.58 -11.13
CA GLY A 75 33.97 18.33 -10.45
C GLY A 75 34.06 18.16 -8.94
N LEU A 76 35.23 18.37 -8.31
CA LEU A 76 35.41 18.19 -6.86
C LEU A 76 35.10 19.50 -6.12
N PRO A 77 33.92 19.64 -5.47
CA PRO A 77 33.50 20.89 -4.85
C PRO A 77 34.21 21.11 -3.52
N GLY A 78 34.78 22.30 -3.32
CA GLY A 78 35.38 22.70 -2.05
C GLY A 78 36.50 23.73 -2.23
N PRO A 79 36.82 24.52 -1.19
CA PRO A 79 38.00 25.38 -1.19
C PRO A 79 39.27 24.56 -1.46
N ARG A 80 40.08 25.05 -2.40
CA ARG A 80 41.37 24.43 -2.76
C ARG A 80 42.47 25.00 -1.88
N TYR A 81 43.37 24.14 -1.44
CA TYR A 81 44.53 24.47 -0.63
C TYR A 81 45.82 24.11 -1.37
N GLY A 82 46.84 24.93 -1.19
CA GLY A 82 48.19 24.68 -1.68
C GLY A 82 49.20 24.80 -0.55
N ARG A 83 50.42 24.30 -0.78
CA ARG A 83 51.52 24.43 0.17
C ARG A 83 52.12 25.84 0.08
N ALA A 84 52.17 26.54 1.21
CA ALA A 84 52.87 27.82 1.35
C ALA A 84 54.31 27.65 1.84
N ALA A 85 54.56 26.56 2.56
CA ALA A 85 55.86 26.04 2.98
C ALA A 85 55.72 24.52 3.10
N ASP A 86 56.81 23.81 3.44
CA ASP A 86 56.92 22.35 3.36
C ASP A 86 55.70 21.59 3.96
N HIS A 87 55.24 22.00 5.13
CA HIS A 87 54.09 21.39 5.83
C HIS A 87 52.94 22.38 6.12
N VAL A 88 52.90 23.57 5.49
CA VAL A 88 51.87 24.59 5.72
C VAL A 88 50.88 24.66 4.57
N TRP A 89 49.61 24.40 4.88
CA TRP A 89 48.50 24.38 3.95
C TRP A 89 47.65 25.64 4.08
N VAL A 90 47.49 26.34 2.96
CA VAL A 90 46.78 27.63 2.92
C VAL A 90 45.89 27.68 1.68
N PRO A 91 44.70 28.32 1.71
CA PRO A 91 43.85 28.46 0.53
C PRO A 91 44.61 28.99 -0.69
N VAL A 92 44.35 28.46 -1.88
CA VAL A 92 45.13 28.82 -3.09
C VAL A 92 45.00 30.28 -3.51
N GLU A 93 43.90 30.94 -3.13
CA GLU A 93 43.60 32.34 -3.43
C GLU A 93 43.93 33.29 -2.27
N SER A 94 44.79 32.91 -1.32
CA SER A 94 45.20 33.83 -0.25
C SER A 94 46.68 34.18 -0.31
N ARG A 95 47.01 35.44 -0.01
CA ARG A 95 48.38 35.94 0.19
C ARG A 95 48.69 36.06 1.68
N ILE A 96 49.95 35.92 2.05
CA ILE A 96 50.42 36.01 3.44
C ILE A 96 51.01 37.40 3.65
N GLU A 97 50.53 38.11 4.66
CA GLU A 97 50.95 39.48 4.99
C GLU A 97 51.41 39.59 6.45
N PRO A 98 52.62 40.12 6.72
CA PRO A 98 53.69 40.41 5.76
C PRO A 98 54.18 39.15 5.01
N PRO A 99 54.77 39.31 3.80
CA PRO A 99 55.34 38.18 3.07
C PRO A 99 56.47 37.53 3.88
N VAL A 100 56.49 36.20 3.92
CA VAL A 100 57.46 35.39 4.66
C VAL A 100 58.30 34.62 3.65
N ALA A 101 59.63 34.69 3.77
CA ALA A 101 60.53 33.95 2.91
C ALA A 101 60.57 32.45 3.29
N ASP A 102 60.90 31.57 2.32
CA ASP A 102 60.94 30.12 2.53
C ASP A 102 61.82 29.69 3.72
N GLY A 103 62.95 30.38 3.94
CA GLY A 103 63.85 30.13 5.07
C GLY A 103 63.35 30.65 6.42
N GLU A 104 62.44 31.64 6.44
CA GLU A 104 61.86 32.18 7.68
C GLU A 104 60.80 31.26 8.28
N TRP A 105 60.09 30.49 7.43
CA TRP A 105 59.12 29.49 7.88
C TRP A 105 59.73 28.44 8.81
N ALA A 106 60.96 28.01 8.53
CA ALA A 106 61.66 27.01 9.35
C ALA A 106 61.92 27.50 10.78
N GLY A 107 62.09 28.81 11.00
CA GLY A 107 62.29 29.40 12.32
C GLY A 107 60.99 29.76 13.06
N LEU A 108 59.87 29.88 12.34
CA LEU A 108 58.57 30.31 12.89
C LEU A 108 57.65 29.14 13.26
N LEU A 109 57.90 27.95 12.72
CA LEU A 109 57.00 26.81 12.81
C LEU A 109 57.64 25.64 13.58
N PRO A 110 56.85 24.88 14.37
CA PRO A 110 57.37 23.72 15.09
C PRO A 110 57.70 22.56 14.13
N GLU A 111 58.97 22.12 14.09
CA GLU A 111 59.46 21.01 13.24
C GLU A 111 58.75 19.66 13.47
N GLN A 112 58.08 19.51 14.61
CA GLN A 112 57.45 18.25 15.03
C GLN A 112 56.05 18.05 14.44
N ALA A 113 55.42 19.11 13.91
CA ALA A 113 54.07 19.03 13.34
C ALA A 113 54.08 18.26 12.02
N ALA A 114 53.07 17.40 11.82
CA ALA A 114 52.92 16.73 10.54
C ALA A 114 52.39 17.70 9.49
N ALA A 115 51.38 18.50 9.83
CA ALA A 115 50.86 19.54 8.95
C ALA A 115 50.34 20.72 9.76
N LEU A 116 50.42 21.91 9.19
CA LEU A 116 49.79 23.13 9.70
C LEU A 116 48.77 23.61 8.69
N VAL A 117 47.49 23.60 9.03
CA VAL A 117 46.41 24.02 8.14
C VAL A 117 45.91 25.38 8.57
N TRP A 118 46.09 26.40 7.73
CA TRP A 118 45.60 27.74 7.99
C TRP A 118 44.22 27.92 7.37
N HIS A 119 43.19 27.74 8.19
CA HIS A 119 41.79 27.91 7.77
C HIS A 119 41.29 29.33 8.13
N PRO A 120 40.60 30.06 7.23
CA PRO A 120 40.17 31.44 7.49
C PRO A 120 39.34 31.63 8.77
N ALA A 121 38.50 30.64 9.11
CA ALA A 121 37.66 30.69 10.31
C ALA A 121 38.28 30.03 11.55
N LEU A 122 39.13 29.01 11.39
CA LEU A 122 39.69 28.25 12.53
C LEU A 122 41.05 28.80 12.97
N GLY A 123 41.68 29.62 12.12
CA GLY A 123 43.07 30.02 12.25
C GLY A 123 44.02 28.88 11.88
N LEU A 124 45.25 28.97 12.39
CA LEU A 124 46.29 27.99 12.16
C LEU A 124 46.07 26.76 13.06
N THR A 125 45.78 25.61 12.44
CA THR A 125 45.52 24.34 13.11
C THR A 125 46.72 23.41 12.94
N ARG A 126 47.21 22.84 14.04
CA ARG A 126 48.29 21.86 14.02
C ARG A 126 47.73 20.45 13.95
N ILE A 127 48.28 19.65 13.05
CA ILE A 127 47.97 18.24 12.85
C ILE A 127 49.20 17.42 13.23
N GLU A 128 49.03 16.52 14.18
CA GLU A 128 50.08 15.60 14.61
C GLU A 128 50.27 14.45 13.60
N ARG A 129 51.40 13.73 13.68
CA ARG A 129 51.70 12.65 12.71
C ARG A 129 50.70 11.50 12.76
N GLU A 130 50.16 11.23 13.95
CA GLU A 130 49.18 10.17 14.22
C GLU A 130 47.77 10.54 13.73
N GLU A 131 47.50 11.83 13.50
CA GLU A 131 46.20 12.35 13.05
C GLU A 131 46.10 12.41 11.52
N ARG A 132 47.18 12.06 10.81
CA ARG A 132 47.16 11.89 9.35
C ARG A 132 46.55 10.53 9.01
N LEU A 133 45.35 10.55 8.46
CA LEU A 133 44.62 9.33 8.12
C LEU A 133 44.72 9.01 6.63
N ARG A 134 44.67 7.73 6.29
CA ARG A 134 44.48 7.24 4.91
C ARG A 134 43.08 6.67 4.77
N ALA A 135 42.64 6.44 3.52
CA ALA A 135 41.32 5.85 3.27
C ALA A 135 41.10 4.51 4.01
N ARG A 136 42.17 3.71 4.20
CA ARG A 136 42.10 2.45 4.95
C ARG A 136 41.76 2.62 6.43
N ASP A 137 42.15 3.74 7.03
CA ASP A 137 41.95 4.02 8.45
C ASP A 137 40.50 4.48 8.72
N LEU A 138 39.79 4.89 7.65
CA LEU A 138 38.40 5.34 7.68
C LEU A 138 37.39 4.20 7.48
N VAL A 139 37.84 2.98 7.14
CA VAL A 139 36.97 1.85 6.80
C VAL A 139 37.17 0.70 7.77
N ARG A 140 36.07 0.16 8.32
CA ARG A 140 36.09 -1.01 9.19
C ARG A 140 35.55 -2.25 8.47
N ALA A 141 36.27 -3.35 8.52
CA ALA A 141 35.79 -4.64 8.01
C ALA A 141 34.52 -5.09 8.77
N PRO A 142 33.53 -5.66 8.08
CA PRO A 142 32.34 -6.21 8.74
C PRO A 142 32.75 -7.33 9.70
N GLN A 143 32.09 -7.40 10.87
CA GLN A 143 32.40 -8.45 11.84
C GLN A 143 32.07 -9.84 11.25
N PRO A 144 32.97 -10.83 11.40
CA PRO A 144 32.68 -12.20 11.00
C PRO A 144 31.42 -12.68 11.72
N ARG A 145 30.49 -13.25 10.98
CA ARG A 145 29.27 -13.81 11.53
C ARG A 145 29.53 -15.27 11.89
N GLU A 146 29.39 -15.63 13.17
CA GLU A 146 29.33 -17.03 13.56
C GLU A 146 28.02 -17.62 13.02
N ALA A 147 28.12 -18.32 11.89
CA ALA A 147 27.05 -19.12 11.35
C ALA A 147 27.42 -20.59 11.53
N ASP A 148 26.45 -21.42 11.94
CA ASP A 148 26.64 -22.85 12.07
C ASP A 148 26.62 -23.51 10.68
N TRP A 149 27.81 -23.84 10.17
CA TRP A 149 28.01 -24.48 8.87
C TRP A 149 27.66 -25.97 8.88
N SER A 150 27.26 -26.56 10.02
CA SER A 150 26.86 -27.98 10.10
C SER A 150 25.62 -28.32 9.26
N ARG A 151 24.88 -27.31 8.80
CA ARG A 151 23.73 -27.44 7.90
C ARG A 151 24.01 -27.03 6.45
N ALA A 152 25.28 -26.85 6.08
CA ALA A 152 25.64 -26.56 4.70
C ALA A 152 25.39 -27.79 3.81
N VAL A 153 24.50 -27.67 2.82
CA VAL A 153 24.25 -28.71 1.82
C VAL A 153 25.27 -28.53 0.68
N PRO A 154 26.14 -29.51 0.39
CA PRO A 154 27.10 -29.38 -0.69
C PRO A 154 26.39 -29.38 -2.04
N ALA A 155 26.76 -28.44 -2.92
CA ALA A 155 26.30 -28.45 -4.31
C ALA A 155 26.94 -29.60 -5.09
N LEU A 156 26.24 -30.10 -6.11
CA LEU A 156 26.73 -31.13 -7.02
C LEU A 156 28.02 -30.67 -7.74
N PRO A 157 29.09 -31.48 -7.75
CA PRO A 157 30.33 -31.11 -8.42
C PRO A 157 30.15 -31.17 -9.93
N VAL A 158 30.29 -30.02 -10.60
CA VAL A 158 30.28 -29.92 -12.06
C VAL A 158 31.68 -30.23 -12.59
N GLN A 159 32.06 -31.50 -12.67
CA GLN A 159 33.11 -31.96 -13.59
C GLN A 159 32.88 -33.42 -14.01
N ALA A 160 32.16 -33.62 -15.11
CA ALA A 160 32.29 -34.81 -15.93
C ALA A 160 32.63 -34.35 -17.36
N ARG A 161 33.85 -34.62 -17.81
CA ARG A 161 34.27 -34.37 -19.20
C ARG A 161 33.36 -35.19 -20.11
N LEU A 162 32.68 -34.50 -21.02
CA LEU A 162 31.87 -35.13 -22.06
C LEU A 162 32.81 -35.88 -23.03
N HIS A 163 32.67 -37.20 -23.14
CA HIS A 163 33.54 -38.04 -23.98
C HIS A 163 32.96 -38.31 -25.38
N SER A 164 31.64 -38.28 -25.55
CA SER A 164 30.98 -38.27 -26.86
C SER A 164 29.53 -37.78 -26.71
N ILE A 165 28.96 -37.26 -27.80
CA ILE A 165 27.53 -36.98 -27.94
C ILE A 165 27.06 -37.87 -29.09
N GLU A 166 26.25 -38.89 -28.80
CA GLU A 166 25.59 -39.70 -29.82
C GLU A 166 24.13 -39.26 -29.98
N ILE A 167 23.69 -39.18 -31.23
CA ILE A 167 22.33 -38.82 -31.58
C ILE A 167 21.50 -40.10 -31.48
N ALA A 168 20.61 -40.16 -30.48
CA ALA A 168 19.61 -41.21 -30.39
C ALA A 168 18.65 -41.09 -31.59
N VAL A 169 18.77 -42.02 -32.55
CA VAL A 169 17.84 -42.13 -33.67
C VAL A 169 16.56 -42.77 -33.14
N PRO A 170 15.39 -42.13 -33.28
CA PRO A 170 14.13 -42.74 -32.89
C PRO A 170 13.79 -43.91 -33.83
N PRO A 171 13.18 -45.00 -33.34
CA PRO A 171 12.74 -46.10 -34.19
C PRO A 171 11.73 -45.59 -35.22
N THR A 172 11.81 -46.14 -36.43
CA THR A 172 10.94 -45.77 -37.54
C THR A 172 9.62 -46.55 -37.49
N LEU A 173 8.61 -46.02 -38.18
CA LEU A 173 7.22 -46.51 -38.17
C LEU A 173 7.05 -47.99 -38.54
N ASP A 174 7.99 -48.60 -39.25
CA ASP A 174 7.96 -50.04 -39.57
C ASP A 174 8.22 -50.95 -38.34
N ASP A 175 8.90 -50.45 -37.30
CA ASP A 175 9.06 -51.17 -36.02
C ASP A 175 7.81 -51.05 -35.12
N ILE A 176 6.90 -50.12 -35.44
CA ILE A 176 5.70 -49.84 -34.64
C ILE A 176 4.44 -50.46 -35.29
N LEU A 177 4.44 -50.76 -36.59
CA LEU A 177 3.26 -51.24 -37.31
C LEU A 177 3.51 -52.47 -38.19
N GLY A 178 3.44 -53.64 -37.55
CA GLY A 178 3.07 -54.93 -38.16
C GLY A 178 3.10 -56.01 -37.07
N LYS A 179 1.98 -56.50 -36.52
CA LYS A 179 0.89 -57.23 -37.19
C LYS A 179 -0.37 -57.20 -36.31
N ASN A 180 -1.47 -56.69 -36.86
CA ASN A 180 -2.76 -57.39 -37.03
C ASN A 180 -3.89 -56.37 -37.23
N GLY A 181 -4.54 -56.47 -38.39
CA GLY A 181 -5.83 -55.83 -38.67
C GLY A 181 -6.96 -56.47 -37.84
N GLY A 182 -8.16 -55.88 -37.82
CA GLY A 182 -8.62 -54.79 -38.66
C GLY A 182 -9.94 -54.19 -38.18
N ASP A 183 -10.49 -53.42 -39.11
CA ASP A 183 -11.91 -53.14 -39.30
C ASP A 183 -12.57 -52.11 -38.37
N ILE A 184 -12.35 -50.82 -38.67
CA ILE A 184 -13.40 -49.79 -38.54
C ILE A 184 -13.28 -48.84 -39.74
N GLY A 185 -13.93 -49.21 -40.83
CA GLY A 185 -14.33 -48.28 -41.87
C GLY A 185 -15.82 -47.92 -41.72
N GLN A 186 -16.16 -46.74 -42.21
CA GLN A 186 -17.45 -46.31 -42.77
C GLN A 186 -18.33 -45.33 -41.95
N ASN A 187 -18.19 -44.08 -42.40
CA ASN A 187 -19.26 -43.16 -42.86
C ASN A 187 -19.44 -41.88 -42.05
N GLY A 188 -18.92 -40.80 -42.63
CA GLY A 188 -19.32 -39.43 -42.35
C GLY A 188 -20.53 -38.96 -43.16
N ASN A 189 -20.88 -37.71 -42.88
CA ASN A 189 -21.82 -36.78 -43.54
C ASN A 189 -23.31 -36.91 -43.20
N ASP A 190 -23.84 -35.93 -42.45
CA ASP A 190 -24.60 -34.83 -43.07
C ASP A 190 -25.01 -33.75 -42.04
N LEU A 191 -24.40 -32.58 -42.20
CA LEU A 191 -24.89 -31.29 -41.72
C LEU A 191 -25.82 -30.75 -42.81
N GLU A 192 -27.12 -30.68 -42.53
CA GLU A 192 -28.13 -29.73 -43.06
C GLU A 192 -29.51 -30.40 -43.09
N LYS A 193 -30.34 -30.08 -42.08
CA LYS A 193 -31.82 -29.99 -42.15
C LYS A 193 -32.37 -29.59 -40.77
N LEU A 194 -32.41 -28.28 -40.52
CA LEU A 194 -33.38 -27.65 -39.60
C LEU A 194 -34.76 -27.62 -40.28
N PRO A 195 -35.89 -27.67 -39.55
CA PRO A 195 -36.50 -26.51 -38.87
C PRO A 195 -37.02 -26.89 -37.46
N GLY A 196 -37.53 -26.06 -36.54
CA GLY A 196 -38.21 -24.76 -36.53
C GLY A 196 -39.37 -24.86 -35.50
N ARG A 197 -39.58 -23.81 -34.68
CA ARG A 197 -40.52 -23.67 -33.54
C ARG A 197 -41.95 -24.26 -33.72
N SER A 198 -42.57 -24.81 -32.64
CA SER A 198 -43.62 -24.16 -31.82
C SER A 198 -44.31 -25.10 -30.78
N LEU A 199 -44.72 -24.49 -29.65
CA LEU A 199 -45.92 -24.67 -28.81
C LEU A 199 -46.42 -26.09 -28.39
N LEU A 200 -46.48 -26.28 -27.06
CA LEU A 200 -47.14 -27.37 -26.29
C LEU A 200 -48.56 -27.71 -26.83
N PRO A 201 -49.03 -28.98 -26.78
CA PRO A 201 -49.36 -29.62 -25.49
C PRO A 201 -49.13 -31.15 -25.36
N ASP A 202 -48.73 -31.51 -24.14
CA ASP A 202 -49.20 -32.62 -23.28
C ASP A 202 -49.02 -34.12 -23.63
N LEU A 203 -48.79 -34.85 -22.52
CA LEU A 203 -48.90 -36.30 -22.28
C LEU A 203 -47.75 -37.24 -22.72
N ARG A 204 -46.94 -37.60 -21.70
CA ARG A 204 -46.23 -38.88 -21.49
C ARG A 204 -47.15 -40.11 -21.75
N PRO A 205 -46.66 -41.38 -21.87
CA PRO A 205 -45.37 -41.88 -21.37
C PRO A 205 -44.64 -42.95 -22.24
N LEU A 206 -43.36 -43.18 -21.91
CA LEU A 206 -42.61 -44.44 -21.88
C LEU A 206 -41.13 -44.09 -22.12
N VAL A 207 -40.30 -44.06 -21.07
CA VAL A 207 -39.58 -45.23 -20.56
C VAL A 207 -38.72 -45.84 -21.67
N ALA A 208 -37.44 -45.47 -21.69
CA ALA A 208 -36.28 -46.33 -21.96
C ALA A 208 -35.09 -45.49 -22.43
N LEU A 209 -34.21 -45.09 -21.51
CA LEU A 209 -32.79 -44.91 -21.81
C LEU A 209 -31.95 -45.49 -20.66
N PRO A 210 -30.78 -46.07 -20.96
CA PRO A 210 -30.23 -47.20 -20.24
C PRO A 210 -29.30 -46.81 -19.08
N ALA A 211 -29.26 -47.69 -18.09
CA ALA A 211 -28.56 -47.58 -16.81
C ALA A 211 -27.01 -47.72 -16.87
N LEU A 212 -26.33 -47.25 -17.93
CA LEU A 212 -24.89 -47.51 -18.12
C LEU A 212 -24.08 -46.25 -18.49
N ALA A 213 -24.17 -45.20 -17.68
CA ALA A 213 -23.19 -44.10 -17.70
C ALA A 213 -22.81 -43.55 -16.31
N LEU A 214 -23.27 -44.18 -15.22
CA LEU A 214 -23.08 -43.71 -13.84
C LEU A 214 -22.45 -44.75 -12.90
N THR A 215 -21.87 -45.82 -13.45
CA THR A 215 -21.14 -46.85 -12.69
C THR A 215 -19.61 -46.70 -12.78
N ALA A 216 -19.09 -45.77 -13.59
CA ALA A 216 -17.65 -45.54 -13.70
C ALA A 216 -17.09 -44.55 -12.66
N LEU A 217 -17.90 -43.67 -12.08
CA LEU A 217 -17.44 -42.70 -11.08
C LEU A 217 -17.47 -43.25 -9.63
N ALA A 218 -18.11 -44.40 -9.40
CA ALA A 218 -18.19 -45.04 -8.09
C ALA A 218 -17.02 -46.01 -7.80
N ARG A 219 -16.11 -46.27 -8.75
CA ARG A 219 -14.96 -47.17 -8.58
C ARG A 219 -13.61 -46.49 -8.31
N LEU A 220 -13.55 -45.15 -8.26
CA LEU A 220 -12.30 -44.41 -8.01
C LEU A 220 -12.24 -43.69 -6.65
N ILE A 221 -13.17 -43.96 -5.73
CA ILE A 221 -13.10 -43.51 -4.32
C ILE A 221 -12.81 -44.71 -3.36
N GLY A 222 -12.69 -45.93 -3.90
CA GLY A 222 -12.51 -47.16 -3.12
C GLY A 222 -11.07 -47.64 -2.88
N LYS A 223 -10.03 -46.89 -3.29
CA LYS A 223 -8.61 -47.31 -3.14
C LYS A 223 -7.67 -46.25 -2.56
N GLY A 224 -8.18 -45.44 -1.64
CA GLY A 224 -7.37 -44.48 -0.86
C GLY A 224 -7.48 -44.62 0.65
N LEU A 225 -8.20 -45.63 1.16
CA LEU A 225 -8.49 -45.79 2.59
C LEU A 225 -8.04 -47.15 3.16
N GLN A 226 -6.86 -47.62 2.73
CA GLN A 226 -6.20 -48.83 3.27
C GLN A 226 -4.68 -48.66 3.49
N ALA A 227 -4.23 -47.46 3.87
CA ALA A 227 -2.82 -47.21 4.22
C ALA A 227 -2.63 -46.30 5.46
N ALA A 228 -3.46 -46.48 6.50
CA ALA A 228 -3.27 -45.87 7.81
C ALA A 228 -3.77 -46.77 8.96
N ALA A 229 -3.51 -48.08 8.85
CA ALA A 229 -3.74 -49.06 9.92
C ALA A 229 -2.51 -49.97 10.01
N GLY A 230 -1.38 -49.41 10.45
CA GLY A 230 -0.11 -50.14 10.51
C GLY A 230 1.06 -49.31 11.00
N ALA A 231 0.93 -48.69 12.18
CA ALA A 231 2.08 -48.18 12.97
C ALA A 231 1.63 -47.83 14.41
N ALA A 232 1.08 -48.82 15.12
CA ALA A 232 0.89 -48.76 16.57
C ALA A 232 1.08 -50.16 17.13
N GLY A 233 2.33 -50.49 17.48
CA GLY A 233 2.67 -51.78 18.07
C GLY A 233 4.18 -51.95 18.27
N GLY A 234 4.71 -51.44 19.39
CA GLY A 234 5.94 -51.95 19.98
C GLY A 234 7.02 -50.92 20.29
N MET A 235 7.05 -50.43 21.53
CA MET A 235 8.15 -50.71 22.47
C MET A 235 7.80 -50.18 23.87
N ALA A 236 7.79 -51.11 24.82
CA ALA A 236 7.75 -50.84 26.25
C ALA A 236 9.19 -50.72 26.78
N GLY A 237 9.43 -49.84 27.77
CA GLY A 237 10.69 -49.90 28.51
C GLY A 237 11.05 -48.71 29.41
N LYS A 238 10.50 -48.73 30.64
CA LYS A 238 11.12 -48.32 31.93
C LYS A 238 11.56 -46.87 32.17
N GLY A 239 11.16 -46.34 33.33
CA GLY A 239 11.94 -45.33 34.06
C GLY A 239 11.16 -44.48 35.07
N ALA A 240 11.09 -44.96 36.30
CA ALA A 240 10.57 -44.35 37.52
C ALA A 240 10.94 -42.88 37.81
N GLY A 241 10.13 -42.20 38.65
CA GLY A 241 10.66 -41.13 39.51
C GLY A 241 9.70 -40.03 39.99
N GLY A 242 8.76 -40.41 40.86
CA GLY A 242 8.25 -39.73 42.06
C GLY A 242 8.39 -38.21 42.37
N VAL A 243 7.35 -37.76 43.09
CA VAL A 243 7.30 -36.72 44.15
C VAL A 243 7.18 -35.26 43.66
N GLY A 244 6.25 -34.43 44.12
CA GLY A 244 5.18 -34.56 45.12
C GLY A 244 4.73 -33.17 45.64
N GLY A 245 3.42 -33.03 45.90
CA GLY A 245 2.78 -32.10 46.86
C GLY A 245 2.61 -30.62 46.44
N ALA A 246 1.55 -29.89 46.81
CA ALA A 246 0.31 -30.22 47.52
C ALA A 246 -0.64 -28.97 47.51
N GLY A 247 -1.98 -29.23 47.48
CA GLY A 247 -3.09 -28.31 47.84
C GLY A 247 -3.64 -27.44 46.69
N GLY A 248 -4.88 -27.57 46.16
CA GLY A 248 -6.22 -27.88 46.71
C GLY A 248 -7.04 -26.56 46.67
N MET A 249 -8.25 -26.37 46.11
CA MET A 249 -9.42 -27.10 45.59
C MET A 249 -9.80 -26.46 44.22
N GLY A 250 -10.58 -26.98 43.26
CA GLY A 250 -11.57 -28.05 43.20
C GLY A 250 -12.79 -27.55 42.40
N LEU A 251 -12.77 -27.62 41.06
CA LEU A 251 -13.97 -27.75 40.21
C LEU A 251 -13.60 -28.59 38.98
N GLY A 252 -14.24 -29.76 38.90
CA GLY A 252 -13.76 -30.94 38.22
C GLY A 252 -13.92 -30.99 36.70
N GLY A 253 -13.03 -31.80 36.11
CA GLY A 253 -13.12 -32.28 34.75
C GLY A 253 -14.42 -33.05 34.49
N GLY A 254 -14.98 -32.77 33.32
CA GLY A 254 -16.13 -33.52 32.80
C GLY A 254 -16.44 -33.25 31.32
N PHE A 255 -15.58 -32.54 30.59
CA PHE A 255 -15.86 -32.14 29.21
C PHE A 255 -15.08 -32.98 28.20
N LEU A 256 -13.75 -33.07 28.31
CA LEU A 256 -12.93 -33.75 27.30
C LEU A 256 -13.07 -35.29 27.32
N GLY A 257 -13.24 -35.91 28.50
CA GLY A 257 -13.50 -37.35 28.63
C GLY A 257 -14.90 -37.78 28.20
N ARG A 258 -15.92 -36.92 28.41
CA ARG A 258 -17.28 -37.16 27.89
C ARG A 258 -17.39 -36.88 26.39
N MET A 259 -16.52 -36.02 25.85
CA MET A 259 -16.45 -35.70 24.42
C MET A 259 -15.77 -36.81 23.63
N LEU A 260 -14.74 -37.47 24.18
CA LEU A 260 -14.09 -38.61 23.53
C LEU A 260 -14.85 -39.96 23.72
N GLN A 261 -15.65 -40.11 24.77
CA GLN A 261 -16.51 -41.29 24.92
C GLN A 261 -17.82 -41.19 24.11
N LYS A 262 -18.29 -39.99 23.77
CA LYS A 262 -19.42 -39.77 22.83
C LYS A 262 -19.06 -39.82 21.35
N LEU A 263 -17.78 -39.88 21.01
CA LEU A 263 -17.30 -40.06 19.63
C LEU A 263 -16.98 -41.52 19.28
N GLY A 264 -17.05 -42.45 20.26
CA GLY A 264 -16.77 -43.88 20.08
C GLY A 264 -18.00 -44.81 20.00
N GLN A 265 -19.22 -44.30 20.23
CA GLN A 265 -20.45 -45.08 20.13
C GLN A 265 -21.55 -44.25 19.45
N GLY A 266 -21.62 -44.35 18.13
CA GLY A 266 -22.63 -43.66 17.33
C GLY A 266 -22.29 -43.56 15.85
N ILE A 267 -21.68 -44.60 15.27
CA ILE A 267 -21.46 -44.69 13.82
C ILE A 267 -22.18 -45.95 13.33
N GLY A 268 -23.50 -45.85 13.32
CA GLY A 268 -24.43 -46.87 12.84
C GLY A 268 -25.68 -46.18 12.35
N GLY A 269 -25.56 -45.44 11.24
CA GLY A 269 -26.68 -44.77 10.58
C GLY A 269 -26.40 -43.31 10.19
N MET A 270 -26.72 -42.98 8.94
CA MET A 270 -26.69 -41.65 8.30
C MET A 270 -25.34 -41.10 7.80
N ALA A 271 -24.81 -41.75 6.77
CA ALA A 271 -24.26 -41.02 5.63
C ALA A 271 -25.34 -41.00 4.53
N VAL A 272 -26.26 -40.04 4.60
CA VAL A 272 -27.13 -39.72 3.44
C VAL A 272 -26.49 -38.51 2.79
N SER A 273 -25.75 -38.74 1.71
CA SER A 273 -25.28 -37.67 0.84
C SER A 273 -26.48 -36.89 0.29
N ALA A 274 -26.31 -35.62 -0.05
CA ALA A 274 -27.36 -34.82 -0.72
C ALA A 274 -27.93 -35.53 -1.97
N ALA A 275 -27.13 -36.40 -2.60
CA ALA A 275 -27.55 -37.27 -3.69
C ALA A 275 -28.49 -38.43 -3.26
N ALA A 276 -28.35 -38.97 -2.05
CA ALA A 276 -29.24 -39.99 -1.50
C ALA A 276 -30.56 -39.40 -0.96
N ALA A 277 -30.56 -38.15 -0.46
CA ALA A 277 -31.78 -37.42 -0.11
C ALA A 277 -32.60 -37.05 -1.37
N ALA A 278 -31.92 -36.70 -2.47
CA ALA A 278 -32.54 -36.49 -3.77
C ALA A 278 -33.12 -37.80 -4.36
N ALA A 279 -32.53 -38.96 -4.07
CA ALA A 279 -33.00 -40.26 -4.53
C ALA A 279 -34.23 -40.81 -3.76
N MET A 280 -34.54 -40.29 -2.56
CA MET A 280 -35.72 -40.67 -1.77
C MET A 280 -36.99 -39.86 -2.13
N LEU A 281 -36.85 -38.76 -2.87
CA LEU A 281 -37.99 -37.94 -3.30
C LEU A 281 -38.60 -38.53 -4.57
N THR A 282 -39.67 -39.30 -4.41
CA THR A 282 -40.46 -39.74 -5.57
C THR A 282 -41.03 -38.53 -6.32
N PRO A 283 -41.11 -38.55 -7.66
CA PRO A 283 -41.75 -37.48 -8.44
C PRO A 283 -43.19 -37.18 -7.99
N ARG A 284 -43.85 -38.15 -7.35
CA ARG A 284 -45.15 -38.00 -6.69
C ARG A 284 -45.11 -37.00 -5.53
N ILE A 285 -44.16 -37.11 -4.61
CA ILE A 285 -44.02 -36.19 -3.47
C ILE A 285 -43.74 -34.76 -3.96
N LEU A 286 -42.88 -34.60 -4.97
CA LEU A 286 -42.60 -33.28 -5.57
C LEU A 286 -43.86 -32.67 -6.22
N SER A 287 -44.65 -33.48 -6.93
CA SER A 287 -45.91 -33.01 -7.54
C SER A 287 -46.96 -32.59 -6.50
N GLU A 288 -47.07 -33.32 -5.39
CA GLU A 288 -48.01 -32.98 -4.31
C GLU A 288 -47.53 -31.76 -3.51
N ARG A 289 -46.22 -31.61 -3.30
CA ARG A 289 -45.63 -30.39 -2.72
C ARG A 289 -45.90 -29.16 -3.59
N ALA A 290 -45.74 -29.28 -4.91
CA ALA A 290 -46.05 -28.18 -5.85
C ALA A 290 -47.54 -27.79 -5.81
N LYS A 291 -48.46 -28.78 -5.79
CA LYS A 291 -49.90 -28.53 -5.62
C LYS A 291 -50.22 -27.89 -4.27
N ALA A 292 -49.57 -28.31 -3.19
CA ALA A 292 -49.74 -27.73 -1.86
C ALA A 292 -49.32 -26.26 -1.82
N ILE A 293 -48.20 -25.90 -2.45
CA ILE A 293 -47.73 -24.51 -2.57
C ILE A 293 -48.70 -23.68 -3.43
N GLN A 294 -49.20 -24.22 -4.54
CA GLN A 294 -50.23 -23.52 -5.34
C GLN A 294 -51.56 -23.33 -4.59
N ARG A 295 -51.93 -24.27 -3.70
CA ARG A 295 -53.08 -24.08 -2.80
C ARG A 295 -52.79 -22.98 -1.78
N LEU A 296 -51.59 -22.94 -1.22
CA LEU A 296 -51.16 -21.89 -0.29
C LEU A 296 -51.17 -20.50 -0.96
N LEU A 297 -50.65 -20.37 -2.18
CA LEU A 297 -50.66 -19.12 -2.93
C LEU A 297 -52.09 -18.61 -3.17
N ARG A 298 -53.00 -19.49 -3.60
CA ARG A 298 -54.43 -19.14 -3.73
C ARG A 298 -55.07 -18.78 -2.40
N LYS A 299 -54.65 -19.42 -1.31
CA LYS A 299 -55.16 -19.12 0.02
C LYS A 299 -54.77 -17.71 0.46
N PHE A 300 -53.57 -17.22 0.12
CA PHE A 300 -53.18 -15.83 0.35
C PHE A 300 -54.08 -14.81 -0.35
N ASP A 301 -54.69 -15.17 -1.48
CA ASP A 301 -55.63 -14.29 -2.20
C ASP A 301 -57.03 -14.24 -1.56
N VAL A 302 -57.42 -15.30 -0.85
CA VAL A 302 -58.75 -15.41 -0.23
C VAL A 302 -58.73 -15.01 1.25
N ASP A 303 -57.82 -15.59 2.03
CA ASP A 303 -57.64 -15.30 3.45
C ASP A 303 -56.14 -15.32 3.80
N PRO A 304 -55.49 -14.13 3.85
CA PRO A 304 -54.07 -14.04 4.14
C PRO A 304 -53.74 -14.42 5.59
N ASP A 305 -54.65 -14.21 6.54
CA ASP A 305 -54.42 -14.50 7.96
C ASP A 305 -54.38 -16.01 8.21
N ASP A 306 -55.30 -16.76 7.59
CA ASP A 306 -55.29 -18.21 7.66
C ASP A 306 -54.20 -18.83 6.76
N ALA A 307 -53.80 -18.17 5.67
CA ALA A 307 -52.66 -18.60 4.85
C ALA A 307 -51.32 -18.53 5.61
N LEU A 308 -51.09 -17.47 6.40
CA LEU A 308 -49.87 -17.29 7.18
C LEU A 308 -49.63 -18.42 8.20
N ARG A 309 -50.68 -19.07 8.70
CA ARG A 309 -50.55 -20.21 9.63
C ARG A 309 -49.88 -21.42 8.97
N PHE A 310 -50.08 -21.62 7.68
CA PHE A 310 -49.54 -22.76 6.92
C PHE A 310 -48.32 -22.37 6.07
N SER A 311 -47.70 -21.24 6.40
CA SER A 311 -46.55 -20.71 5.68
C SER A 311 -45.31 -21.57 5.90
N ILE A 312 -44.51 -21.68 4.85
CA ILE A 312 -43.21 -22.36 4.87
C ILE A 312 -42.12 -21.29 4.99
N PRO A 313 -41.18 -21.42 5.94
CA PRO A 313 -39.97 -20.60 5.98
C PRO A 313 -39.14 -20.73 4.70
N MET A 314 -38.72 -19.61 4.10
CA MET A 314 -37.84 -19.62 2.92
C MET A 314 -36.37 -19.78 3.30
N THR A 315 -36.03 -19.52 4.56
CA THR A 315 -34.68 -19.57 5.11
C THR A 315 -34.51 -20.86 5.91
N GLY A 316 -33.50 -21.66 5.54
CA GLY A 316 -33.18 -22.90 6.23
C GLY A 316 -32.35 -22.64 7.48
N ASP A 317 -32.98 -22.33 8.61
CA ASP A 317 -32.35 -22.60 9.90
C ASP A 317 -32.26 -24.14 10.01
N LEU A 318 -31.06 -24.69 9.78
CA LEU A 318 -30.80 -26.11 9.88
C LEU A 318 -31.02 -26.54 11.33
N GLY A 319 -32.21 -27.05 11.62
CA GLY A 319 -32.53 -27.63 12.91
C GLY A 319 -31.60 -28.80 13.24
N ARG A 320 -31.56 -29.19 14.51
CA ARG A 320 -30.77 -30.37 14.93
C ARG A 320 -31.52 -31.65 14.50
N GLY A 321 -31.26 -32.08 13.26
CA GLY A 321 -31.79 -33.31 12.67
C GLY A 321 -32.60 -33.07 11.39
N ILE A 322 -32.73 -34.13 10.57
CA ILE A 322 -33.56 -34.14 9.36
C ILE A 322 -34.84 -34.92 9.67
N ALA A 323 -36.00 -34.30 9.47
CA ALA A 323 -37.29 -34.99 9.61
C ALA A 323 -37.61 -35.82 8.34
N PRO A 324 -38.39 -36.90 8.44
CA PRO A 324 -38.83 -37.65 7.26
C PRO A 324 -39.62 -36.77 6.27
N PRO A 325 -39.42 -36.92 4.95
CA PRO A 325 -40.05 -36.04 3.97
C PRO A 325 -41.58 -36.20 3.94
N GLY A 326 -42.31 -35.12 4.22
CA GLY A 326 -43.77 -35.04 4.20
C GLY A 326 -44.33 -34.13 3.11
N PHE A 327 -45.67 -34.12 2.96
CA PHE A 327 -46.41 -33.25 2.03
C PHE A 327 -47.43 -32.33 2.74
N ALA A 328 -47.62 -32.49 4.05
CA ALA A 328 -48.55 -31.68 4.83
C ALA A 328 -47.91 -30.34 5.25
N LEU A 329 -48.67 -29.26 5.15
CA LEU A 329 -48.32 -27.97 5.76
C LEU A 329 -48.78 -28.00 7.22
N PHE A 330 -47.86 -27.76 8.15
CA PHE A 330 -48.19 -27.68 9.56
C PHE A 330 -48.62 -26.25 9.92
N SER A 331 -49.57 -26.13 10.85
CA SER A 331 -50.00 -24.83 11.35
C SER A 331 -48.99 -24.30 12.38
N HIS A 332 -48.55 -23.06 12.21
CA HIS A 332 -47.65 -22.37 13.13
C HIS A 332 -48.33 -21.16 13.78
N LEU A 333 -47.89 -20.82 14.99
CA LEU A 333 -48.24 -19.56 15.66
C LEU A 333 -47.53 -18.41 14.92
N VAL A 334 -48.33 -17.45 14.44
CA VAL A 334 -47.90 -16.28 13.65
C VAL A 334 -47.76 -15.08 14.59
N ASP A 335 -46.87 -15.18 15.57
CA ASP A 335 -46.49 -14.07 16.45
C ASP A 335 -45.00 -14.11 16.74
N PHE A 336 -44.38 -12.94 16.85
CA PHE A 336 -42.95 -12.81 17.08
C PHE A 336 -42.65 -12.95 18.58
N ALA A 337 -41.83 -13.94 18.95
CA ALA A 337 -41.40 -14.16 20.32
C ALA A 337 -39.91 -14.56 20.34
N LEU A 338 -39.14 -13.91 21.21
CA LEU A 338 -37.69 -14.11 21.32
C LEU A 338 -37.30 -15.56 21.67
N GLY A 339 -38.13 -16.26 22.45
CA GLY A 339 -37.92 -17.67 22.81
C GLY A 339 -38.06 -18.67 21.65
N GLY A 340 -38.57 -18.24 20.49
CA GLY A 340 -38.69 -19.06 19.28
C GLY A 340 -37.50 -18.95 18.32
N LEU A 341 -36.51 -18.09 18.61
CA LEU A 341 -35.38 -17.76 17.72
C LEU A 341 -34.32 -18.87 17.59
N SER A 342 -34.41 -19.90 18.44
CA SER A 342 -33.56 -21.10 18.43
C SER A 342 -34.43 -22.37 18.53
N SER A 343 -35.14 -22.71 17.45
CA SER A 343 -35.88 -23.97 17.35
C SER A 343 -34.92 -25.13 17.04
N GLY A 344 -34.59 -25.93 18.04
CA GLY A 344 -33.63 -27.04 17.95
C GLY A 344 -34.21 -28.39 17.52
N GLY A 345 -35.32 -28.44 16.77
CA GLY A 345 -35.97 -29.68 16.34
C GLY A 345 -35.52 -30.19 14.96
N PRO A 346 -35.79 -31.46 14.59
CA PRO A 346 -35.56 -31.97 13.24
C PRO A 346 -36.44 -31.24 12.19
N VAL A 347 -35.87 -30.83 11.05
CA VAL A 347 -36.58 -30.07 9.99
C VAL A 347 -36.62 -30.85 8.67
N ASP A 348 -37.75 -30.81 7.96
CA ASP A 348 -37.90 -31.32 6.58
C ASP A 348 -37.61 -30.17 5.60
N VAL A 349 -36.61 -30.34 4.72
CA VAL A 349 -36.20 -29.32 3.76
C VAL A 349 -37.08 -29.41 2.50
N TRP A 350 -37.86 -28.36 2.23
CA TRP A 350 -38.69 -28.27 1.03
C TRP A 350 -37.87 -27.74 -0.15
N ASN A 351 -37.68 -28.57 -1.18
CA ASN A 351 -37.10 -28.13 -2.46
C ASN A 351 -38.20 -27.48 -3.33
N ILE A 352 -38.22 -26.15 -3.41
CA ILE A 352 -39.25 -25.36 -4.09
C ILE A 352 -38.71 -24.85 -5.44
N PRO A 353 -39.44 -25.03 -6.57
CA PRO A 353 -39.05 -24.43 -7.85
C PRO A 353 -39.00 -22.89 -7.77
N PHE A 354 -38.00 -22.30 -8.43
CA PHE A 354 -37.68 -20.87 -8.36
C PHE A 354 -38.90 -19.95 -8.61
N ASP A 355 -39.72 -20.24 -9.61
CA ASP A 355 -40.89 -19.41 -9.95
C ASP A 355 -41.95 -19.38 -8.82
N LEU A 356 -42.20 -20.53 -8.19
CA LEU A 356 -43.14 -20.63 -7.07
C LEU A 356 -42.56 -20.00 -5.80
N GLN A 357 -41.24 -20.12 -5.59
CA GLN A 357 -40.54 -19.47 -4.50
C GLN A 357 -40.62 -17.95 -4.63
N ALA A 358 -40.35 -17.39 -5.82
CA ALA A 358 -40.45 -15.96 -6.08
C ALA A 358 -41.88 -15.43 -5.86
N ALA A 359 -42.90 -16.15 -6.35
CA ALA A 359 -44.30 -15.80 -6.12
C ALA A 359 -44.67 -15.82 -4.63
N LEU A 360 -44.17 -16.80 -3.87
CA LEU A 360 -44.43 -16.92 -2.43
C LEU A 360 -43.74 -15.81 -1.63
N MET A 361 -42.49 -15.47 -1.94
CA MET A 361 -41.78 -14.35 -1.34
C MET A 361 -42.49 -13.01 -1.60
N ALA A 362 -43.04 -12.81 -2.81
CA ALA A 362 -43.83 -11.63 -3.12
C ALA A 362 -45.10 -11.55 -2.26
N LYS A 363 -45.82 -12.67 -2.07
CA LYS A 363 -46.99 -12.74 -1.18
C LYS A 363 -46.64 -12.49 0.27
N TYR A 364 -45.53 -13.02 0.77
CA TYR A 364 -45.07 -12.78 2.14
C TYR A 364 -44.71 -11.31 2.38
N ARG A 365 -44.01 -10.65 1.45
CA ARG A 365 -43.71 -9.21 1.55
C ARG A 365 -44.99 -8.37 1.58
N ALA A 366 -45.93 -8.65 0.66
CA ALA A 366 -47.21 -7.96 0.61
C ALA A 366 -48.04 -8.17 1.90
N ALA A 367 -48.01 -9.38 2.46
CA ALA A 367 -48.65 -9.69 3.74
C ALA A 367 -47.97 -8.96 4.92
N ALA A 368 -46.64 -8.91 4.98
CA ALA A 368 -45.92 -8.20 6.02
C ALA A 368 -46.20 -6.69 5.99
N GLU A 369 -46.20 -6.08 4.81
CA GLU A 369 -46.57 -4.67 4.64
C GLU A 369 -48.03 -4.40 5.03
N ARG A 370 -48.95 -5.33 4.73
CA ARG A 370 -50.34 -5.25 5.21
C ARG A 370 -50.37 -5.27 6.74
N GLU A 371 -49.65 -6.16 7.40
CA GLU A 371 -49.61 -6.23 8.86
C GLU A 371 -49.02 -4.96 9.49
N ILE A 372 -48.01 -4.34 8.87
CA ILE A 372 -47.50 -3.02 9.27
C ILE A 372 -48.59 -1.96 9.18
N ARG A 373 -49.31 -1.88 8.04
CA ARG A 373 -50.42 -0.91 7.85
C ARG A 373 -51.55 -1.12 8.86
N LEU A 374 -51.76 -2.35 9.31
CA LEU A 374 -52.76 -2.70 10.34
C LEU A 374 -52.23 -2.49 11.78
N GLY A 375 -51.00 -2.00 11.96
CA GLY A 375 -50.38 -1.75 13.27
C GLY A 375 -49.95 -3.02 14.02
N ARG A 376 -49.91 -4.17 13.34
CA ARG A 376 -49.56 -5.48 13.91
C ARG A 376 -48.08 -5.79 13.71
N TYR A 377 -47.23 -4.95 14.30
CA TYR A 377 -45.78 -4.95 14.07
C TYR A 377 -45.08 -6.26 14.44
N ARG A 378 -45.50 -6.95 15.52
CA ARG A 378 -44.94 -8.27 15.88
C ARG A 378 -45.23 -9.33 14.83
N ARG A 379 -46.43 -9.34 14.25
CA ARG A 379 -46.78 -10.28 13.16
C ARG A 379 -45.97 -9.98 11.90
N ALA A 380 -45.77 -8.70 11.57
CA ALA A 380 -44.91 -8.31 10.46
C ALA A 380 -43.45 -8.77 10.68
N ALA A 381 -42.91 -8.57 11.89
CA ALA A 381 -41.56 -8.99 12.25
C ALA A 381 -41.37 -10.51 12.17
N TYR A 382 -42.39 -11.28 12.57
CA TYR A 382 -42.41 -12.74 12.38
C TYR A 382 -42.28 -13.10 10.89
N ILE A 383 -43.03 -12.44 10.02
CA ILE A 383 -43.00 -12.71 8.58
C ILE A 383 -41.63 -12.36 7.99
N PHE A 384 -41.07 -11.20 8.33
CA PHE A 384 -39.77 -10.78 7.84
C PHE A 384 -38.62 -11.69 8.32
N SER A 385 -38.53 -11.94 9.63
CA SER A 385 -37.44 -12.75 10.18
C SER A 385 -37.60 -14.24 9.84
N ARG A 386 -38.76 -14.84 10.17
CA ARG A 386 -38.93 -16.30 10.11
C ARG A 386 -39.33 -16.82 8.73
N LEU A 387 -40.10 -16.07 7.95
CA LEU A 387 -40.58 -16.53 6.64
C LEU A 387 -39.69 -16.07 5.50
N LEU A 388 -39.20 -14.82 5.55
CA LEU A 388 -38.37 -14.23 4.50
C LEU A 388 -36.86 -14.30 4.80
N GLY A 389 -36.44 -14.46 6.05
CA GLY A 389 -35.03 -14.41 6.45
C GLY A 389 -34.43 -13.02 6.45
N ASP A 390 -35.27 -11.98 6.46
CA ASP A 390 -34.87 -10.58 6.47
C ASP A 390 -35.01 -10.01 7.88
N ASP A 391 -34.00 -10.28 8.71
CA ASP A 391 -33.96 -9.81 10.10
C ASP A 391 -33.84 -8.29 10.22
N LEU A 392 -33.34 -7.61 9.18
CA LEU A 392 -33.21 -6.15 9.15
C LEU A 392 -34.59 -5.48 9.01
N SER A 393 -35.40 -5.93 8.05
CA SER A 393 -36.78 -5.46 7.90
C SER A 393 -37.64 -5.82 9.12
N ALA A 394 -37.38 -6.97 9.75
CA ALA A 394 -38.05 -7.35 11.00
C ALA A 394 -37.72 -6.39 12.15
N ALA A 395 -36.44 -6.06 12.36
CA ALA A 395 -36.01 -5.12 13.38
C ALA A 395 -36.58 -3.72 13.14
N GLY A 396 -36.61 -3.24 11.88
CA GLY A 396 -37.23 -1.98 11.51
C GLY A 396 -38.75 -1.95 11.74
N ALA A 397 -39.46 -3.06 11.46
CA ALA A 397 -40.89 -3.18 11.75
C ALA A 397 -41.18 -3.10 13.25
N LEU A 398 -40.35 -3.73 14.10
CA LEU A 398 -40.47 -3.65 15.56
C LEU A 398 -40.14 -2.26 16.09
N GLU A 399 -39.12 -1.59 15.54
CA GLU A 399 -38.77 -0.22 15.89
C GLU A 399 -39.93 0.75 15.59
N ASN A 400 -40.56 0.64 14.43
CA ASN A 400 -41.78 1.40 14.08
C ASN A 400 -42.94 1.10 15.04
N GLY A 401 -43.02 -0.12 15.56
CA GLY A 401 -43.99 -0.55 16.56
C GLY A 401 -43.66 -0.17 18.00
N LYS A 402 -42.56 0.56 18.24
CA LYS A 402 -42.02 0.91 19.58
C LYS A 402 -41.57 -0.28 20.43
N PHE A 403 -41.34 -1.44 19.83
CA PHE A 403 -40.84 -2.64 20.51
C PHE A 403 -39.29 -2.65 20.53
N HIS A 404 -38.69 -1.62 21.13
CA HIS A 404 -37.26 -1.35 21.03
C HIS A 404 -36.38 -2.45 21.64
N ARG A 405 -36.77 -3.08 22.76
CA ARG A 405 -36.02 -4.20 23.35
C ARG A 405 -35.96 -5.42 22.44
N GLU A 406 -37.10 -5.79 21.83
CA GLU A 406 -37.17 -6.94 20.91
C GLU A 406 -36.36 -6.66 19.64
N ALA A 407 -36.44 -5.43 19.11
CA ALA A 407 -35.63 -4.99 17.98
C ALA A 407 -34.13 -4.99 18.30
N ALA A 408 -33.73 -4.53 19.49
CA ALA A 408 -32.33 -4.49 19.92
C ALA A 408 -31.71 -5.89 20.04
N VAL A 409 -32.46 -6.88 20.52
CA VAL A 409 -32.03 -8.28 20.56
C VAL A 409 -31.79 -8.81 19.14
N LEU A 410 -32.65 -8.49 18.17
CA LEU A 410 -32.42 -8.86 16.76
C LEU A 410 -31.16 -8.18 16.19
N TYR A 411 -30.99 -6.88 16.43
CA TYR A 411 -29.80 -6.15 15.98
C TYR A 411 -28.51 -6.72 16.57
N ARG A 412 -28.50 -7.07 17.86
CA ARG A 412 -27.32 -7.61 18.54
C ARG A 412 -27.03 -9.06 18.16
N ASP A 413 -28.02 -9.95 18.29
CA ASP A 413 -27.79 -11.40 18.29
C ASP A 413 -27.88 -12.04 16.89
N LYS A 414 -28.77 -11.54 16.01
CA LYS A 414 -28.94 -12.09 14.64
C LYS A 414 -28.16 -11.30 13.60
N LEU A 415 -28.18 -9.97 13.69
CA LEU A 415 -27.49 -9.10 12.72
C LEU A 415 -26.03 -8.78 13.10
N ASN A 416 -25.60 -9.11 14.32
CA ASN A 416 -24.25 -8.78 14.84
C ASN A 416 -23.91 -7.28 14.73
N ARG A 417 -24.90 -6.41 14.97
CA ARG A 417 -24.80 -4.94 14.91
C ARG A 417 -25.10 -4.32 16.30
N PRO A 418 -24.17 -4.43 17.27
CA PRO A 418 -24.40 -3.98 18.65
C PRO A 418 -24.63 -2.47 18.78
N ILE A 419 -23.99 -1.65 17.93
CA ILE A 419 -24.16 -0.18 17.96
C ILE A 419 -25.59 0.23 17.57
N ASP A 420 -26.17 -0.43 16.57
CA ASP A 420 -27.55 -0.14 16.16
C ASP A 420 -28.55 -0.66 17.18
N ALA A 421 -28.24 -1.76 17.88
CA ALA A 421 -29.00 -2.20 19.04
C ALA A 421 -29.01 -1.14 20.16
N ALA A 422 -27.84 -0.60 20.51
CA ALA A 422 -27.72 0.47 21.51
C ALA A 422 -28.50 1.73 21.10
N ARG A 423 -28.41 2.16 19.84
CA ARG A 423 -29.19 3.29 19.31
C ARG A 423 -30.71 3.02 19.33
N CYS A 424 -31.13 1.79 19.05
CA CYS A 424 -32.53 1.41 19.12
C CYS A 424 -33.06 1.48 20.57
N LEU A 425 -32.28 0.99 21.54
CA LEU A 425 -32.59 1.09 22.97
C LEU A 425 -32.63 2.55 23.44
N GLU A 426 -31.69 3.37 22.98
CA GLU A 426 -31.65 4.81 23.26
C GLU A 426 -32.93 5.52 22.78
N ARG A 427 -33.36 5.26 21.54
CA ARG A 427 -34.63 5.76 20.99
C ARG A 427 -35.84 5.28 21.77
N GLY A 428 -35.76 4.06 22.32
CA GLY A 428 -36.78 3.48 23.19
C GLY A 428 -36.75 3.95 24.64
N GLY A 429 -35.83 4.84 25.02
CA GLY A 429 -35.68 5.32 26.40
C GLY A 429 -35.05 4.31 27.35
N HIS A 430 -34.57 3.16 26.86
CA HIS A 430 -33.86 2.15 27.65
C HIS A 430 -32.37 2.51 27.78
N LEU A 431 -32.08 3.66 28.40
CA LEU A 431 -30.74 4.25 28.41
C LEU A 431 -29.71 3.38 29.15
N ARG A 432 -30.08 2.75 30.28
CA ARG A 432 -29.16 1.88 31.05
C ARG A 432 -28.67 0.66 30.25
N GLU A 433 -29.57 -0.01 29.52
CA GLU A 433 -29.22 -1.14 28.66
C GLU A 433 -28.36 -0.67 27.46
N ALA A 434 -28.62 0.53 26.93
CA ALA A 434 -27.80 1.10 25.86
C ALA A 434 -26.37 1.44 26.34
N ILE A 435 -26.23 1.96 27.57
CA ILE A 435 -24.94 2.27 28.19
C ILE A 435 -24.06 1.03 28.31
N GLU A 436 -24.62 -0.11 28.77
CA GLU A 436 -23.88 -1.37 28.89
C GLU A 436 -23.28 -1.77 27.53
N ILE A 437 -24.09 -1.71 26.46
CA ILE A 437 -23.63 -2.03 25.11
C ILE A 437 -22.57 -1.02 24.63
N TYR A 438 -22.74 0.28 24.88
CA TYR A 438 -21.74 1.28 24.49
C TYR A 438 -20.40 1.10 25.23
N ARG A 439 -20.44 0.74 26.52
CA ARG A 439 -19.24 0.37 27.30
C ARG A 439 -18.54 -0.85 26.72
N GLU A 440 -19.29 -1.92 26.40
CA GLU A 440 -18.74 -3.13 25.78
C GLU A 440 -18.07 -2.82 24.42
N GLN A 441 -18.63 -1.88 23.65
CA GLN A 441 -18.11 -1.45 22.36
C GLN A 441 -17.03 -0.35 22.45
N LYS A 442 -16.58 0.01 23.66
CA LYS A 442 -15.59 1.08 23.92
C LYS A 442 -15.99 2.45 23.36
N ARG A 443 -17.29 2.74 23.35
CA ARG A 443 -17.86 4.03 22.93
C ARG A 443 -18.19 4.88 24.16
N HIS A 444 -17.12 5.32 24.83
CA HIS A 444 -17.20 5.96 26.14
C HIS A 444 -17.80 7.38 26.10
N VAL A 445 -17.65 8.11 25.00
CA VAL A 445 -18.26 9.46 24.86
C VAL A 445 -19.78 9.35 24.81
N GLU A 446 -20.29 8.42 24.01
CA GLU A 446 -21.72 8.19 23.87
C GLU A 446 -22.33 7.61 25.16
N ALA A 447 -21.59 6.74 25.86
CA ALA A 447 -21.99 6.26 27.18
C ALA A 447 -22.06 7.42 28.21
N GLY A 448 -21.05 8.30 28.23
CA GLY A 448 -21.03 9.48 29.09
C GLY A 448 -22.18 10.45 28.78
N ASP A 449 -22.49 10.68 27.50
CA ASP A 449 -23.62 11.52 27.08
C ASP A 449 -24.97 10.95 27.58
N LEU A 450 -25.10 9.61 27.61
CA LEU A 450 -26.29 8.96 28.16
C LEU A 450 -26.35 9.05 29.69
N PHE A 451 -25.23 8.95 30.41
CA PHE A 451 -25.19 9.19 31.86
C PHE A 451 -25.54 10.64 32.21
N ALA A 452 -25.04 11.61 31.44
CA ALA A 452 -25.39 13.01 31.60
C ALA A 452 -26.91 13.25 31.40
N ARG A 453 -27.54 12.54 30.46
CA ARG A 453 -29.01 12.56 30.26
C ARG A 453 -29.81 11.88 31.36
N LEU A 454 -29.18 11.03 32.16
CA LEU A 454 -29.77 10.38 33.33
C LEU A 454 -29.57 11.18 34.63
N ASP A 455 -29.01 12.39 34.54
CA ASP A 455 -28.62 13.23 35.69
C ASP A 455 -27.64 12.53 36.65
N GLU A 456 -26.76 11.67 36.11
CA GLU A 456 -25.67 10.96 36.82
C GLU A 456 -24.30 11.55 36.37
N PRO A 457 -23.90 12.74 36.84
CA PRO A 457 -22.72 13.47 36.32
C PRO A 457 -21.38 12.86 36.72
N ASP A 458 -21.29 12.20 37.89
CA ASP A 458 -20.05 11.60 38.38
C ASP A 458 -19.66 10.39 37.51
N GLU A 459 -20.64 9.57 37.15
CA GLU A 459 -20.48 8.46 36.22
C GLU A 459 -20.17 8.96 34.80
N ALA A 460 -20.82 10.03 34.36
CA ALA A 460 -20.55 10.65 33.06
C ALA A 460 -19.10 11.16 32.98
N GLU A 461 -18.61 11.88 34.00
CA GLU A 461 -17.22 12.34 34.07
C GLU A 461 -16.25 11.15 34.03
N THR A 462 -16.54 10.09 34.77
CA THR A 462 -15.70 8.88 34.77
C THR A 462 -15.56 8.28 33.37
N GLU A 463 -16.66 8.16 32.62
CA GLU A 463 -16.64 7.67 31.24
C GLU A 463 -15.90 8.63 30.29
N TYR A 464 -16.11 9.95 30.42
CA TYR A 464 -15.38 10.93 29.60
C TYR A 464 -13.88 10.89 29.89
N ARG A 465 -13.46 10.73 31.15
CA ARG A 465 -12.03 10.58 31.48
C ARG A 465 -11.43 9.32 30.86
N VAL A 466 -12.17 8.20 30.81
CA VAL A 466 -11.73 7.02 30.06
C VAL A 466 -11.56 7.35 28.58
N ALA A 467 -12.53 8.02 27.96
CA ALA A 467 -12.43 8.46 26.56
C ALA A 467 -11.22 9.38 26.29
N VAL A 468 -10.92 10.29 27.23
CA VAL A 468 -9.74 11.17 27.17
C VAL A 468 -8.45 10.34 27.20
N THR A 469 -8.36 9.35 28.09
CA THR A 469 -7.18 8.46 28.12
C THR A 469 -7.00 7.68 26.82
N GLU A 470 -8.08 7.18 26.22
CA GLU A 470 -8.02 6.51 24.92
C GLU A 470 -7.59 7.46 23.79
N CYS A 471 -8.09 8.70 23.78
CA CYS A 471 -7.67 9.72 22.81
C CYS A 471 -6.17 10.02 22.94
N ARG A 472 -5.66 10.12 24.18
CA ARG A 472 -4.21 10.31 24.44
C ARG A 472 -3.38 9.13 23.95
N VAL A 473 -3.82 7.89 24.18
CA VAL A 473 -3.14 6.68 23.66
C VAL A 473 -3.11 6.66 22.12
N ARG A 474 -4.17 7.15 21.48
CA ARG A 474 -4.25 7.31 20.02
C ARG A 474 -3.49 8.53 19.48
N LEU A 475 -2.84 9.32 20.35
CA LEU A 475 -2.15 10.57 20.04
C LEU A 475 -3.06 11.67 19.47
N ASP A 476 -4.36 11.62 19.77
CA ASP A 476 -5.35 12.64 19.44
C ASP A 476 -5.50 13.64 20.59
N PHE A 477 -4.51 14.54 20.70
CA PHE A 477 -4.44 15.52 21.79
C PHE A 477 -5.52 16.61 21.67
N LEU A 478 -5.88 17.00 20.45
CA LEU A 478 -6.92 17.99 20.22
C LEU A 478 -8.29 17.45 20.61
N GLY A 479 -8.60 16.20 20.23
CA GLY A 479 -9.84 15.53 20.65
C GLY A 479 -9.92 15.35 22.17
N ALA A 480 -8.81 14.94 22.80
CA ALA A 480 -8.73 14.83 24.25
C ALA A 480 -8.96 16.17 24.97
N ALA A 481 -8.37 17.26 24.48
CA ALA A 481 -8.53 18.59 25.05
C ALA A 481 -9.96 19.14 24.88
N HIS A 482 -10.60 18.95 23.72
CA HIS A 482 -12.00 19.34 23.54
C HIS A 482 -12.94 18.57 24.47
N LEU A 483 -12.73 17.27 24.67
CA LEU A 483 -13.51 16.50 25.64
C LEU A 483 -13.34 17.04 27.07
N LEU A 484 -12.12 17.41 27.46
CA LEU A 484 -11.85 17.98 28.78
C LEU A 484 -12.49 19.37 28.97
N ASP A 485 -12.50 20.23 27.95
CA ASP A 485 -13.08 21.58 28.02
C ASP A 485 -14.63 21.55 27.91
N GLU A 486 -15.18 20.81 26.94
CA GLU A 486 -16.62 20.82 26.64
C GLU A 486 -17.44 19.90 27.54
N LYS A 487 -16.91 18.74 27.95
CA LYS A 487 -17.68 17.69 28.66
C LYS A 487 -17.32 17.59 30.13
N VAL A 488 -16.03 17.68 30.45
CA VAL A 488 -15.54 17.60 31.85
C VAL A 488 -15.43 19.00 32.47
N HIS A 489 -15.38 20.05 31.65
CA HIS A 489 -15.24 21.45 32.07
C HIS A 489 -13.97 21.76 32.87
N VAL A 490 -12.88 21.03 32.61
CA VAL A 490 -11.57 21.23 33.25
C VAL A 490 -10.56 21.74 32.22
N ARG A 491 -10.66 23.05 31.92
CA ARG A 491 -9.88 23.71 30.86
C ARG A 491 -8.37 23.77 31.11
N ASP A 492 -7.94 23.84 32.37
CA ASP A 492 -6.51 23.81 32.72
C ASP A 492 -5.86 22.47 32.37
N GLU A 493 -6.56 21.36 32.59
CA GLU A 493 -6.08 20.02 32.24
C GLU A 493 -6.13 19.81 30.72
N ALA A 494 -7.09 20.42 30.04
CA ALA A 494 -7.16 20.48 28.59
C ALA A 494 -5.93 21.20 27.99
N LEU A 495 -5.53 22.35 28.56
CA LEU A 495 -4.33 23.07 28.14
C LEU A 495 -3.05 22.23 28.31
N GLN A 496 -2.87 21.55 29.44
CA GLN A 496 -1.74 20.65 29.64
C GLN A 496 -1.71 19.53 28.59
N THR A 497 -2.88 19.03 28.19
CA THR A 497 -3.00 18.02 27.14
C THR A 497 -2.61 18.56 25.76
N LEU A 498 -2.98 19.79 25.44
CA LEU A 498 -2.54 20.46 24.20
C LEU A 498 -1.04 20.75 24.20
N GLU A 499 -0.50 21.20 25.33
CA GLU A 499 0.94 21.43 25.50
C GLU A 499 1.75 20.14 25.33
N ALA A 500 1.27 19.00 25.83
CA ALA A 500 1.89 17.69 25.61
C ALA A 500 1.89 17.24 24.13
N GLY A 501 0.94 17.74 23.32
CA GLY A 501 0.90 17.51 21.88
C GLY A 501 1.96 18.29 21.10
N TRP A 502 2.49 19.37 21.67
CA TRP A 502 3.59 20.16 21.11
C TRP A 502 4.94 19.64 21.67
N PRO A 503 6.03 19.53 20.88
CA PRO A 503 6.19 19.90 19.47
C PRO A 503 6.06 18.73 18.48
N GLY A 504 5.91 17.49 18.96
CA GLY A 504 6.12 16.27 18.16
C GLY A 504 4.88 15.63 17.53
N SER A 505 3.66 16.05 17.88
CA SER A 505 2.43 15.46 17.33
C SER A 505 2.17 15.90 15.89
N ALA A 506 1.48 15.06 15.10
CA ALA A 506 0.91 15.45 13.82
C ALA A 506 -0.10 16.62 13.95
N GLN A 507 -0.67 16.83 15.15
CA GLN A 507 -1.58 17.92 15.46
C GLN A 507 -0.88 19.14 16.12
N ALA A 508 0.45 19.17 16.17
CA ALA A 508 1.23 20.18 16.88
C ALA A 508 0.82 21.63 16.54
N GLU A 509 0.65 21.96 15.25
CA GLU A 509 0.19 23.29 14.81
C GLU A 509 -1.18 23.66 15.39
N LYS A 510 -2.13 22.72 15.38
CA LYS A 510 -3.48 22.96 15.88
C LYS A 510 -3.48 23.09 17.40
N CYS A 511 -2.71 22.25 18.09
CA CYS A 511 -2.59 22.30 19.54
C CYS A 511 -1.99 23.63 20.01
N LEU A 512 -0.88 24.07 19.40
CA LEU A 512 -0.22 25.32 19.77
C LEU A 512 -1.13 26.53 19.59
N ARG A 513 -1.85 26.60 18.45
CA ARG A 513 -2.81 27.68 18.19
C ARG A 513 -3.96 27.67 19.20
N GLN A 514 -4.57 26.50 19.42
CA GLN A 514 -5.70 26.38 20.36
C GLN A 514 -5.28 26.78 21.78
N SER A 515 -4.07 26.40 22.22
CA SER A 515 -3.52 26.82 23.50
C SER A 515 -3.36 28.34 23.59
N LEU A 516 -2.81 28.99 22.56
CA LEU A 516 -2.64 30.45 22.54
C LEU A 516 -3.97 31.19 22.54
N ASP A 517 -4.95 30.72 21.77
CA ASP A 517 -6.30 31.30 21.71
C ASP A 517 -6.99 31.19 23.08
N TRP A 518 -6.96 30.01 23.71
CA TRP A 518 -7.54 29.80 25.03
C TRP A 518 -6.84 30.61 26.13
N LEU A 519 -5.51 30.75 26.08
CA LEU A 519 -4.76 31.59 27.00
C LEU A 519 -5.10 33.08 26.81
N ALA A 520 -5.38 33.51 25.58
CA ALA A 520 -5.83 34.88 25.29
C ALA A 520 -7.22 35.13 25.87
N GLU A 521 -8.17 34.21 25.64
CA GLU A 521 -9.55 34.31 26.17
C GLU A 521 -9.59 34.37 27.70
N MET A 522 -8.72 33.61 28.38
CA MET A 522 -8.63 33.61 29.84
C MET A 522 -7.80 34.78 30.42
N GLY A 523 -7.22 35.64 29.58
CA GLY A 523 -6.36 36.74 30.02
C GLY A 523 -5.04 36.29 30.66
N ARG A 524 -4.60 35.04 30.45
CA ARG A 524 -3.40 34.46 31.06
C ARG A 524 -2.16 34.71 30.20
N HIS A 525 -1.85 35.99 30.00
CA HIS A 525 -0.79 36.44 29.10
C HIS A 525 0.62 36.03 29.57
N ASP A 526 0.86 35.93 30.89
CA ASP A 526 2.16 35.48 31.44
C ASP A 526 2.50 34.04 31.03
N THR A 527 1.52 33.15 31.04
CA THR A 527 1.69 31.76 30.57
C THR A 527 1.86 31.68 29.06
N ALA A 528 1.11 32.49 28.30
CA ALA A 528 1.28 32.57 26.86
C ALA A 528 2.69 33.08 26.49
N GLY A 529 3.19 34.10 27.19
CA GLY A 529 4.53 34.62 27.01
C GLY A 529 5.61 33.58 27.26
N ARG A 530 5.48 32.77 28.34
CA ARG A 530 6.40 31.66 28.62
C ARG A 530 6.34 30.56 27.55
N LEU A 531 5.14 30.19 27.10
CA LEU A 531 4.96 29.20 26.03
C LEU A 531 5.64 29.68 24.75
N VAL A 532 5.39 30.93 24.36
CA VAL A 532 5.98 31.55 23.18
C VAL A 532 7.50 31.65 23.28
N ALA A 533 8.04 32.08 24.42
CA ALA A 533 9.48 32.15 24.64
C ALA A 533 10.17 30.77 24.52
N SER A 534 9.48 29.69 24.87
CA SER A 534 10.02 28.32 24.69
C SER A 534 10.12 27.90 23.22
N LEU A 535 9.43 28.60 22.30
CA LEU A 535 9.50 28.35 20.85
C LEU A 535 10.83 28.80 20.22
N SER A 536 11.68 29.51 20.97
CA SER A 536 13.05 29.85 20.58
C SER A 536 14.10 28.85 21.10
N ASP A 537 13.69 27.73 21.68
CA ASP A 537 14.65 26.74 22.18
C ASP A 537 15.45 26.10 21.03
N GLU A 538 16.73 25.80 21.29
CA GLU A 538 17.67 25.27 20.31
C GLU A 538 17.37 23.80 19.95
N SER A 539 16.65 23.10 20.83
CA SER A 539 16.31 21.68 20.70
C SER A 539 15.10 21.37 19.79
N LEU A 540 14.46 22.38 19.20
CA LEU A 540 13.21 22.20 18.45
C LEU A 540 13.43 21.44 17.12
N PRO A 541 12.64 20.38 16.84
CA PRO A 541 12.69 19.69 15.55
C PRO A 541 12.39 20.61 14.35
N LEU A 542 12.97 20.31 13.18
CA LEU A 542 12.80 21.12 11.96
C LEU A 542 11.33 21.32 11.55
N THR A 543 10.48 20.31 11.79
CA THR A 543 9.02 20.39 11.55
C THR A 543 8.34 21.40 12.46
N ALA A 544 8.73 21.46 13.73
CA ALA A 544 8.21 22.42 14.69
C ALA A 544 8.71 23.85 14.38
N GLN A 545 9.97 23.99 13.96
CA GLN A 545 10.52 25.28 13.51
C GLN A 545 9.73 25.84 12.32
N ALA A 546 9.35 25.00 11.35
CA ALA A 546 8.51 25.42 10.22
C ALA A 546 7.14 25.94 10.68
N ILE A 547 6.50 25.27 11.65
CA ILE A 547 5.24 25.74 12.24
C ILE A 547 5.41 27.12 12.90
N VAL A 548 6.49 27.29 13.67
CA VAL A 548 6.81 28.58 14.31
C VAL A 548 6.94 29.69 13.27
N LEU A 549 7.73 29.47 12.22
CA LEU A 549 7.96 30.47 11.16
C LEU A 549 6.70 30.81 10.35
N GLN A 550 5.79 29.86 10.17
CA GLN A 550 4.59 30.06 9.36
C GLN A 550 3.41 30.65 10.14
N ARG A 551 3.26 30.31 11.43
CA ARG A 551 2.06 30.63 12.22
C ARG A 551 2.25 31.65 13.33
N ILE A 552 3.39 31.64 14.02
CA ILE A 552 3.63 32.58 15.12
C ILE A 552 3.76 34.05 14.68
N PRO A 553 4.09 34.41 13.42
CA PRO A 553 3.97 35.79 12.97
C PRO A 553 2.54 36.36 13.12
N ASP A 554 1.49 35.54 13.05
CA ASP A 554 0.11 36.00 13.30
C ASP A 554 -0.05 36.42 14.76
N THR A 555 0.42 35.59 15.70
CA THR A 555 0.45 35.89 17.14
C THR A 555 1.27 37.15 17.44
N ALA A 556 2.44 37.32 16.82
CA ALA A 556 3.28 38.49 17.01
C ALA A 556 2.61 39.81 16.56
N LEU A 557 1.61 39.75 15.67
CA LEU A 557 0.93 40.92 15.11
C LEU A 557 -0.46 41.16 15.71
N GLN A 558 -1.17 40.10 16.11
CA GLN A 558 -2.61 40.15 16.42
C GLN A 558 -2.95 39.77 17.87
N TYR A 559 -2.01 39.24 18.65
CA TYR A 559 -2.31 38.80 20.02
C TYR A 559 -2.68 40.00 20.92
N PRO A 560 -3.64 39.90 21.85
CA PRO A 560 -4.13 41.06 22.61
C PRO A 560 -3.08 41.78 23.47
N ASP A 561 -2.14 41.03 24.05
CA ASP A 561 -1.16 41.57 24.99
C ASP A 561 0.18 41.95 24.31
N PRO A 562 0.70 43.18 24.51
CA PRO A 562 1.95 43.64 23.90
C PRO A 562 3.20 42.87 24.32
N SER A 563 3.24 42.33 25.55
CA SER A 563 4.41 41.57 26.03
C SER A 563 4.53 40.23 25.31
N VAL A 564 3.40 39.57 25.06
CA VAL A 564 3.34 38.32 24.28
C VAL A 564 3.64 38.58 22.81
N GLN A 565 3.16 39.69 22.23
CA GLN A 565 3.55 40.10 20.88
C GLN A 565 5.07 40.27 20.73
N ALA A 566 5.71 40.94 21.70
CA ALA A 566 7.14 41.14 21.72
C ALA A 566 7.91 39.82 21.82
N ALA A 567 7.51 38.93 22.74
CA ALA A 567 8.09 37.60 22.88
C ALA A 567 7.93 36.76 21.60
N ALA A 568 6.76 36.81 20.95
CA ALA A 568 6.50 36.08 19.71
C ALA A 568 7.38 36.59 18.56
N LYS A 569 7.56 37.90 18.47
CA LYS A 569 8.46 38.52 17.51
C LYS A 569 9.90 38.06 17.72
N GLU A 570 10.38 38.08 18.96
CA GLU A 570 11.74 37.63 19.30
C GLU A 570 11.94 36.14 18.98
N SER A 571 11.02 35.27 19.39
CA SER A 571 11.14 33.83 19.13
C SER A 571 11.16 33.51 17.63
N VAL A 572 10.30 34.16 16.82
CA VAL A 572 10.33 34.00 15.36
C VAL A 572 11.64 34.51 14.76
N GLN A 573 12.18 35.64 15.25
CA GLN A 573 13.47 36.16 14.78
C GLN A 573 14.63 35.20 15.09
N VAL A 574 14.67 34.64 16.30
CA VAL A 574 15.69 33.65 16.70
C VAL A 574 15.62 32.40 15.82
N VAL A 575 14.41 31.85 15.62
CA VAL A 575 14.24 30.66 14.76
C VAL A 575 14.57 30.97 13.30
N ALA A 576 14.17 32.14 12.79
CA ALA A 576 14.48 32.55 11.43
C ALA A 576 15.99 32.74 11.22
N ALA A 577 16.68 33.37 12.17
CA ALA A 577 18.13 33.54 12.13
C ALA A 577 18.84 32.19 12.07
N ARG A 578 18.48 31.25 12.94
CA ARG A 578 19.05 29.89 12.94
C ARG A 578 18.78 29.13 11.64
N ALA A 579 17.55 29.21 11.11
CA ALA A 579 17.20 28.59 9.83
C ALA A 579 18.03 29.17 8.66
N LEU A 580 18.29 30.48 8.70
CA LEU A 580 19.12 31.17 7.70
C LEU A 580 20.61 30.84 7.82
N GLU A 581 21.14 30.76 9.04
CA GLU A 581 22.54 30.41 9.32
C GLU A 581 22.87 28.98 8.94
N THR A 582 22.04 28.03 9.34
CA THR A 582 22.26 26.60 9.09
C THR A 582 21.98 26.20 7.65
N ARG A 583 21.17 26.99 6.92
CA ARG A 583 20.62 26.65 5.58
C ARG A 583 19.85 25.31 5.55
N PHE A 584 19.43 24.82 6.71
CA PHE A 584 18.57 23.65 6.86
C PHE A 584 17.18 24.13 7.31
N GLY A 585 16.12 23.57 6.72
CA GLY A 585 14.74 23.99 6.96
C GLY A 585 14.16 24.89 5.85
N ASP A 586 12.96 25.43 6.06
CA ASP A 586 12.25 26.25 5.08
C ASP A 586 12.77 27.70 5.12
N VAL A 587 13.91 27.94 4.46
CA VAL A 587 14.56 29.25 4.32
C VAL A 587 13.60 30.30 3.73
N ASP A 588 12.71 29.89 2.83
CA ASP A 588 11.72 30.79 2.23
C ASP A 588 10.63 31.17 3.25
N ALA A 589 10.19 30.25 4.10
CA ALA A 589 9.35 30.58 5.26
C ALA A 589 10.06 31.50 6.25
N ALA A 590 11.35 31.30 6.53
CA ALA A 590 12.11 32.20 7.40
C ALA A 590 12.14 33.64 6.86
N LEU A 591 12.44 33.81 5.57
CA LEU A 591 12.45 35.13 4.92
C LEU A 591 11.05 35.75 4.82
N ARG A 592 10.00 34.93 4.63
CA ARG A 592 8.59 35.38 4.74
C ARG A 592 8.26 35.86 6.15
N ALA A 593 8.63 35.11 7.17
CA ALA A 593 8.35 35.47 8.56
C ALA A 593 9.00 36.81 8.91
N VAL A 594 10.28 36.99 8.58
CA VAL A 594 11.04 38.23 8.82
C VAL A 594 10.43 39.43 8.07
N GLU A 595 10.08 39.27 6.78
CA GLU A 595 9.41 40.33 6.00
C GLU A 595 8.08 40.75 6.64
N ARG A 596 7.35 39.80 7.22
CA ARG A 596 6.03 40.05 7.82
C ARG A 596 6.07 40.74 9.17
N LEU A 597 7.12 40.50 9.96
CA LEU A 597 7.26 41.05 11.32
C LEU A 597 7.62 42.54 11.36
N VAL A 598 8.23 43.08 10.30
CA VAL A 598 8.63 44.49 10.22
C VAL A 598 8.22 45.08 8.86
N PRO A 599 6.90 45.22 8.60
CA PRO A 599 6.41 45.69 7.30
C PRO A 599 6.78 47.16 7.00
N SER A 600 7.16 47.93 8.02
CA SER A 600 7.62 49.31 7.89
C SER A 600 9.00 49.43 7.26
N ASP A 601 9.85 48.38 7.36
CA ASP A 601 11.20 48.40 6.80
C ASP A 601 11.21 47.92 5.34
N ARG A 602 11.20 48.91 4.43
CA ARG A 602 11.23 48.65 2.98
C ARG A 602 12.56 48.05 2.51
N LEU A 603 13.66 48.30 3.22
CA LEU A 603 14.98 47.75 2.85
C LEU A 603 15.05 46.28 3.22
N LEU A 604 14.63 45.93 4.45
CA LEU A 604 14.53 44.54 4.89
C LEU A 604 13.62 43.72 3.98
N GLY A 605 12.45 44.26 3.62
CA GLY A 605 11.55 43.60 2.66
C GLY A 605 12.19 43.38 1.28
N ARG A 606 12.99 44.34 0.79
CA ARG A 606 13.74 44.20 -0.47
C ARG A 606 14.82 43.12 -0.36
N ASP A 607 15.56 43.07 0.74
CA ASP A 607 16.61 42.09 0.96
C ASP A 607 16.03 40.69 1.16
N CYS A 608 14.96 40.53 1.94
CA CYS A 608 14.25 39.25 2.05
C CYS A 608 13.79 38.74 0.67
N ARG A 609 13.27 39.61 -0.20
CA ARG A 609 12.89 39.24 -1.58
C ARG A 609 14.09 38.93 -2.47
N ARG A 610 15.22 39.59 -2.28
CA ARG A 610 16.48 39.36 -3.01
C ARG A 610 17.08 38.00 -2.68
N PHE A 611 17.09 37.64 -1.39
CA PHE A 611 17.67 36.41 -0.87
C PHE A 611 16.69 35.25 -0.81
N ARG A 612 15.39 35.50 -1.10
CA ARG A 612 14.44 34.42 -1.32
C ARG A 612 14.99 33.50 -2.41
N PRO A 613 15.01 32.17 -2.19
CA PRO A 613 15.36 31.25 -3.25
C PRO A 613 14.43 31.55 -4.41
N THR A 614 15.00 32.01 -5.51
CA THR A 614 14.25 32.34 -6.71
C THR A 614 13.72 31.01 -7.21
N ALA A 615 12.48 30.67 -6.88
CA ALA A 615 11.68 29.85 -7.77
C ALA A 615 11.82 30.54 -9.11
N LYS A 616 12.54 29.93 -10.05
CA LYS A 616 12.75 30.48 -11.39
C LYS A 616 11.41 31.03 -11.82
N LYS A 617 11.34 32.35 -11.95
CA LYS A 617 10.18 33.01 -12.52
C LYS A 617 10.02 32.32 -13.86
N ARG A 618 8.94 31.56 -14.02
CA ARG A 618 8.57 30.92 -15.27
C ARG A 618 8.45 32.06 -16.25
N THR A 619 9.54 32.33 -16.98
CA THR A 619 9.54 33.25 -18.10
C THR A 619 8.49 32.70 -19.03
N GLU A 620 7.41 33.45 -19.21
CA GLU A 620 6.60 33.30 -20.41
C GLU A 620 7.61 33.32 -21.57
N PRO A 621 7.65 32.28 -22.42
CA PRO A 621 8.56 32.30 -23.54
C PRO A 621 8.12 33.46 -24.43
N LEU A 622 8.94 34.51 -24.46
CA LEU A 622 9.07 35.35 -25.64
C LEU A 622 9.32 34.40 -26.79
N ASP A 623 8.48 34.51 -27.82
CA ASP A 623 8.51 33.74 -29.06
C ASP A 623 9.94 33.62 -29.63
N ALA A 624 10.65 32.60 -29.18
CA ALA A 624 11.88 32.16 -29.80
C ALA A 624 11.51 30.91 -30.61
N ARG A 625 11.15 31.16 -31.87
CA ARG A 625 11.14 30.14 -32.92
C ARG A 625 12.54 29.53 -33.01
N SER A 626 12.74 28.44 -32.27
CA SER A 626 13.84 27.51 -32.44
C SER A 626 13.24 26.13 -32.55
N SER A 627 13.41 25.50 -33.71
CA SER A 627 12.89 24.20 -34.10
C SER A 627 13.58 23.02 -33.38
N ALA A 628 13.98 23.19 -32.12
CA ALA A 628 14.57 22.12 -31.32
C ALA A 628 13.45 21.34 -30.62
N SER A 629 13.42 20.02 -30.81
CA SER A 629 12.51 19.13 -30.08
C SER A 629 12.66 19.38 -28.56
N PRO A 630 11.55 19.56 -27.81
CA PRO A 630 11.59 19.74 -26.35
C PRO A 630 12.07 18.47 -25.62
N PHE A 631 12.15 17.35 -26.33
CA PHE A 631 12.63 16.08 -25.81
C PHE A 631 14.09 15.86 -26.24
N GLN A 632 14.99 15.88 -25.26
CA GLN A 632 16.39 15.55 -25.47
C GLN A 632 16.66 14.11 -25.04
N ARG A 633 17.12 13.27 -25.97
CA ARG A 633 17.62 11.93 -25.65
C ARG A 633 18.96 12.05 -24.93
N GLN A 634 19.03 11.56 -23.71
CA GLN A 634 20.26 11.60 -22.89
C GLN A 634 21.15 10.40 -23.18
N ARG A 635 20.59 9.20 -23.05
CA ARG A 635 21.34 7.95 -23.06
C ARG A 635 20.47 6.79 -23.51
N VAL A 636 21.12 5.76 -24.04
CA VAL A 636 20.50 4.45 -24.31
C VAL A 636 21.20 3.43 -23.45
N ILE A 637 20.44 2.69 -22.65
CA ILE A 637 20.94 1.57 -21.89
C ILE A 637 20.63 0.30 -22.70
N PRO A 638 21.65 -0.46 -23.14
CA PRO A 638 21.43 -1.63 -23.96
C PRO A 638 20.69 -2.71 -23.16
N LEU A 639 19.62 -3.23 -23.74
CA LEU A 639 18.95 -4.44 -23.25
C LEU A 639 19.35 -5.62 -24.13
N ARG A 640 19.17 -6.85 -23.62
CA ARG A 640 19.45 -8.03 -24.43
C ARG A 640 18.58 -8.05 -25.70
N PRO A 641 19.17 -8.23 -26.89
CA PRO A 641 18.42 -8.28 -28.15
C PRO A 641 17.61 -9.58 -28.25
N GLY A 642 16.54 -9.56 -29.05
CA GLY A 642 15.69 -10.72 -29.30
C GLY A 642 14.68 -11.06 -28.19
N VAL A 643 14.53 -10.17 -27.20
CA VAL A 643 13.57 -10.31 -26.11
C VAL A 643 12.33 -9.45 -26.37
N GLU A 644 11.16 -10.06 -26.27
CA GLU A 644 9.87 -9.36 -26.16
C GLU A 644 9.69 -8.85 -24.73
N TRP A 645 10.20 -7.66 -24.46
CA TRP A 645 10.02 -6.97 -23.17
C TRP A 645 8.54 -6.66 -22.95
N GLN A 646 8.02 -6.96 -21.76
CA GLN A 646 6.61 -6.72 -21.41
C GLN A 646 6.42 -5.77 -20.22
N VAL A 647 7.32 -5.80 -19.24
CA VAL A 647 7.16 -5.03 -18.00
C VAL A 647 8.44 -4.27 -17.64
N LEU A 648 8.26 -3.02 -17.21
CA LEU A 648 9.31 -2.13 -16.72
C LEU A 648 8.86 -1.51 -15.39
N LYS A 649 9.68 -1.64 -14.35
CA LYS A 649 9.51 -0.96 -13.06
C LYS A 649 10.81 -0.26 -12.69
N GLY A 650 10.74 0.75 -11.83
CA GLY A 650 11.91 1.47 -11.38
C GLY A 650 11.74 2.04 -9.99
N THR A 651 12.87 2.20 -9.31
CA THR A 651 13.02 2.88 -8.02
C THR A 651 13.84 4.16 -8.23
N MET A 652 14.20 4.83 -7.13
CA MET A 652 15.09 6.00 -7.20
C MET A 652 16.49 5.69 -7.73
N THR A 653 16.93 4.44 -7.74
CA THR A 653 18.32 4.10 -8.08
C THR A 653 18.43 2.99 -9.11
N HIS A 654 17.41 2.15 -9.23
CA HIS A 654 17.44 0.95 -10.06
C HIS A 654 16.28 0.92 -11.06
N TYR A 655 16.50 0.24 -12.18
CA TYR A 655 15.47 -0.18 -13.11
C TYR A 655 15.43 -1.70 -13.19
N PHE A 656 14.24 -2.22 -13.46
CA PHE A 656 13.95 -3.64 -13.56
C PHE A 656 13.08 -3.89 -14.79
N VAL A 657 13.51 -4.78 -15.67
CA VAL A 657 12.79 -5.10 -16.89
C VAL A 657 12.70 -6.61 -17.06
N ALA A 658 11.54 -7.10 -17.50
CA ALA A 658 11.34 -8.52 -17.76
C ALA A 658 10.57 -8.76 -19.06
N GLY A 659 10.92 -9.84 -19.76
CA GLY A 659 10.40 -10.18 -21.08
C GLY A 659 10.62 -11.64 -21.46
N TRP A 660 9.99 -12.05 -22.55
CA TRP A 660 10.10 -13.41 -23.09
C TRP A 660 11.03 -13.44 -24.30
N MET A 661 11.85 -14.48 -24.41
CA MET A 661 12.64 -14.78 -25.60
C MET A 661 12.27 -16.18 -26.06
N GLU A 662 11.73 -16.31 -27.28
CA GLU A 662 11.45 -17.60 -27.89
C GLU A 662 12.68 -18.09 -28.66
N THR A 663 13.04 -19.35 -28.45
CA THR A 663 14.08 -20.06 -29.21
C THR A 663 13.49 -21.33 -29.79
N ASP A 664 14.11 -21.89 -30.84
CA ASP A 664 13.62 -23.12 -31.51
C ASP A 664 13.42 -24.31 -30.55
N LYS A 665 14.09 -24.30 -29.39
CA LYS A 665 14.07 -25.38 -28.40
C LYS A 665 13.30 -25.04 -27.13
N ASN A 666 13.32 -23.77 -26.67
CA ASN A 666 12.79 -23.35 -25.36
C ASN A 666 12.19 -21.92 -25.42
N SER A 667 11.23 -21.64 -24.53
CA SER A 667 10.86 -20.26 -24.17
C SER A 667 11.66 -19.81 -22.95
N VAL A 668 12.24 -18.62 -22.97
CA VAL A 668 13.07 -18.09 -21.88
C VAL A 668 12.44 -16.84 -21.29
N LEU A 669 12.13 -16.86 -20.00
CA LEU A 669 11.79 -15.65 -19.24
C LEU A 669 13.10 -14.99 -18.82
N LEU A 670 13.33 -13.77 -19.29
CA LEU A 670 14.51 -12.99 -18.99
C LEU A 670 14.14 -11.83 -18.07
N PHE A 671 14.86 -11.71 -16.96
CA PHE A 671 14.86 -10.54 -16.10
C PHE A 671 16.21 -9.83 -16.21
N GLN A 672 16.21 -8.52 -16.35
CA GLN A 672 17.41 -7.70 -16.43
C GLN A 672 17.28 -6.47 -15.53
N HIS A 673 18.37 -6.08 -14.87
CA HIS A 673 18.39 -4.95 -13.96
C HIS A 673 19.64 -4.10 -14.10
N GLY A 674 19.54 -2.84 -13.72
CA GLY A 674 20.72 -1.98 -13.60
C GLY A 674 20.43 -0.72 -12.81
N ARG A 675 21.47 0.08 -12.61
CA ARG A 675 21.34 1.40 -11.95
C ARG A 675 21.07 2.47 -13.00
N TRP A 676 20.23 3.44 -12.66
CA TRP A 676 19.95 4.57 -13.55
C TRP A 676 21.19 5.38 -13.90
N ASP A 677 22.18 5.45 -13.01
CA ASP A 677 23.39 6.26 -13.23
C ASP A 677 24.52 5.46 -13.88
N SER A 678 24.50 4.13 -13.78
CA SER A 678 25.57 3.26 -14.27
C SER A 678 25.43 2.93 -15.76
N SER A 679 26.56 2.85 -16.46
CA SER A 679 26.68 2.29 -17.81
C SER A 679 27.20 0.85 -17.81
N ALA A 680 27.40 0.25 -16.63
CA ALA A 680 27.85 -1.14 -16.50
C ALA A 680 26.82 -2.11 -17.09
N ALA A 681 27.30 -3.31 -17.49
CA ALA A 681 26.43 -4.37 -17.95
C ALA A 681 25.39 -4.67 -16.87
N ALA A 682 24.13 -4.68 -17.29
CA ALA A 682 23.01 -5.00 -16.44
C ALA A 682 23.02 -6.49 -16.10
N ASP A 683 22.99 -6.87 -14.82
CA ASP A 683 22.92 -8.29 -14.50
C ASP A 683 21.55 -8.84 -14.92
N SER A 684 21.55 -10.12 -15.27
CA SER A 684 20.39 -10.79 -15.84
C SER A 684 20.19 -12.16 -15.24
N VAL A 685 18.93 -12.57 -15.13
CA VAL A 685 18.51 -13.89 -14.67
C VAL A 685 17.59 -14.50 -15.72
N GLU A 686 17.81 -15.77 -16.03
CA GLU A 686 17.06 -16.54 -17.03
C GLU A 686 16.35 -17.72 -16.39
N TRP A 687 15.09 -17.94 -16.80
CA TRP A 687 14.36 -19.17 -16.51
C TRP A 687 13.91 -19.79 -17.84
N HIS A 688 14.23 -21.08 -18.02
CA HIS A 688 13.93 -21.81 -19.26
C HIS A 688 12.67 -22.67 -19.11
N PHE A 689 11.81 -22.62 -20.13
CA PHE A 689 10.54 -23.33 -20.21
C PHE A 689 10.40 -24.05 -21.56
N PRO A 690 9.48 -25.03 -21.69
CA PRO A 690 9.15 -25.63 -22.98
C PRO A 690 8.77 -24.58 -24.02
N PRO A 691 9.02 -24.83 -25.32
CA PRO A 691 8.76 -23.86 -26.39
C PRO A 691 7.26 -23.52 -26.49
N GLY A 692 6.96 -22.26 -26.78
CA GLY A 692 5.59 -21.72 -26.82
C GLY A 692 5.00 -21.36 -25.46
N THR A 693 5.73 -21.54 -24.35
CA THR A 693 5.24 -21.16 -23.00
C THR A 693 5.05 -19.66 -22.87
N GLY A 694 5.90 -18.84 -23.50
CA GLY A 694 5.81 -17.38 -23.40
C GLY A 694 4.65 -16.77 -24.18
N GLN A 695 4.10 -17.50 -25.17
CA GLN A 695 3.06 -16.98 -26.05
C GLN A 695 1.76 -16.70 -25.29
N GLY A 696 1.37 -15.42 -25.24
CA GLY A 696 0.12 -14.97 -24.61
C GLY A 696 0.15 -14.91 -23.07
N GLN A 697 1.30 -15.19 -22.44
CA GLN A 697 1.48 -15.01 -20.99
C GLN A 697 1.85 -13.54 -20.68
N ARG A 698 1.30 -12.99 -19.60
CA ARG A 698 1.67 -11.68 -19.05
C ARG A 698 2.64 -11.84 -17.89
N ILE A 699 3.69 -11.03 -17.86
CA ILE A 699 4.59 -10.95 -16.72
C ILE A 699 4.00 -10.00 -15.66
N LEU A 700 3.92 -10.47 -14.42
CA LEU A 700 3.58 -9.66 -13.25
C LEU A 700 4.86 -9.38 -12.46
N MET A 701 5.17 -8.10 -12.27
CA MET A 701 6.37 -7.66 -11.56
C MET A 701 6.05 -6.47 -10.65
N THR A 702 6.54 -6.54 -9.42
CA THR A 702 6.48 -5.44 -8.45
C THR A 702 7.75 -5.41 -7.60
N VAL A 703 8.06 -4.25 -7.05
CA VAL A 703 9.31 -4.00 -6.31
C VAL A 703 8.96 -3.54 -4.90
N GLU A 704 9.33 -4.33 -3.90
CA GLU A 704 9.13 -4.03 -2.49
C GLU A 704 10.39 -3.34 -1.93
N GLU A 705 10.26 -2.06 -1.58
CA GLU A 705 11.33 -1.26 -0.98
C GLU A 705 11.38 -1.50 0.55
N VAL A 706 12.04 -2.59 0.95
CA VAL A 706 12.43 -2.86 2.36
C VAL A 706 13.94 -2.61 2.56
N THR A 707 14.51 -2.98 3.71
CA THR A 707 15.96 -2.78 4.01
C THR A 707 16.89 -3.38 2.95
N GLN A 708 16.43 -4.39 2.22
CA GLN A 708 17.02 -4.91 1.00
C GLN A 708 15.92 -4.96 -0.07
N LEU A 709 16.17 -4.47 -1.28
CA LEU A 709 15.17 -4.49 -2.35
C LEU A 709 14.73 -5.93 -2.63
N ARG A 710 13.43 -6.16 -2.75
CA ARG A 710 12.87 -7.45 -3.19
C ARG A 710 12.04 -7.26 -4.44
N VAL A 711 12.31 -8.06 -5.46
CA VAL A 711 11.57 -8.05 -6.72
C VAL A 711 10.72 -9.31 -6.75
N HIS A 712 9.41 -9.10 -6.72
CA HIS A 712 8.44 -10.19 -6.86
C HIS A 712 8.08 -10.32 -8.33
N LEU A 713 8.39 -11.48 -8.92
CA LEU A 713 8.24 -11.75 -10.36
C LEU A 713 7.48 -13.07 -10.55
N THR A 714 6.50 -13.05 -11.45
CA THR A 714 5.78 -14.25 -11.91
C THR A 714 5.20 -13.97 -13.31
N TYR A 715 4.54 -14.96 -13.91
CA TYR A 715 3.77 -14.77 -15.13
C TYR A 715 2.42 -15.47 -15.02
N CYS A 716 1.40 -14.93 -15.69
CA CYS A 716 0.04 -15.48 -15.69
C CYS A 716 -0.58 -15.48 -17.09
N GLY A 717 -1.40 -16.50 -17.37
CA GLY A 717 -2.02 -16.66 -18.70
C GLY A 717 -2.64 -18.03 -18.97
N GLY A 718 -3.12 -18.72 -17.93
CA GLY A 718 -3.79 -20.03 -18.04
C GLY A 718 -4.74 -20.32 -16.87
N ILE A 719 -5.34 -21.52 -16.86
CA ILE A 719 -6.22 -22.02 -15.78
C ILE A 719 -5.40 -22.70 -14.65
N HIS A 720 -4.08 -22.84 -14.85
CA HIS A 720 -3.17 -23.51 -13.92
C HIS A 720 -2.44 -22.52 -13.02
N ASP A 721 -2.00 -23.01 -11.85
CA ASP A 721 -1.12 -22.26 -10.96
C ASP A 721 0.14 -21.80 -11.73
N PRO A 722 0.49 -20.51 -11.64
CA PRO A 722 1.75 -20.04 -12.20
C PRO A 722 2.91 -20.71 -11.48
N PRO A 723 3.98 -21.12 -12.20
CA PRO A 723 5.07 -21.84 -11.57
C PRO A 723 5.87 -20.92 -10.65
N ILE A 724 6.27 -21.45 -9.50
CA ILE A 724 7.20 -20.78 -8.59
C ILE A 724 8.56 -20.69 -9.28
N LEU A 725 8.99 -19.48 -9.65
CA LEU A 725 10.30 -19.27 -10.22
C LEU A 725 11.37 -19.53 -9.17
N ARG A 726 12.47 -20.18 -9.58
CA ARG A 726 13.61 -20.40 -8.68
C ARG A 726 14.16 -19.02 -8.25
N PRO A 727 14.29 -18.73 -6.94
CA PRO A 727 14.80 -17.46 -6.48
C PRO A 727 16.23 -17.22 -6.97
N ALA A 728 16.52 -15.98 -7.38
CA ALA A 728 17.86 -15.53 -7.72
C ALA A 728 18.30 -14.44 -6.74
N GLN A 729 19.41 -14.69 -6.05
CA GLN A 729 20.03 -13.71 -5.16
C GLN A 729 21.07 -12.91 -5.95
N LEU A 730 20.88 -11.59 -5.99
CA LEU A 730 21.84 -10.63 -6.55
C LEU A 730 22.44 -9.80 -5.39
N ALA A 731 23.51 -9.05 -5.66
CA ALA A 731 24.29 -8.37 -4.63
C ALA A 731 23.42 -7.45 -3.73
N ASP A 732 22.57 -6.63 -4.35
CA ASP A 732 21.78 -5.62 -3.65
C ASP A 732 20.31 -6.03 -3.42
N PHE A 733 19.84 -7.13 -4.02
CA PHE A 733 18.43 -7.49 -3.99
C PHE A 733 18.18 -8.96 -4.34
N ARG A 734 16.94 -9.41 -4.09
CA ARG A 734 16.49 -10.78 -4.36
C ARG A 734 15.32 -10.76 -5.34
N VAL A 735 15.38 -11.60 -6.37
CA VAL A 735 14.25 -11.85 -7.29
C VAL A 735 13.62 -13.18 -6.90
N GLU A 736 12.33 -13.19 -6.60
CA GLU A 736 11.62 -14.40 -6.18
C GLU A 736 10.15 -14.40 -6.59
N THR A 737 9.55 -15.59 -6.56
CA THR A 737 8.09 -15.79 -6.56
C THR A 737 7.71 -16.27 -5.16
N PRO A 738 7.31 -15.38 -4.24
CA PRO A 738 6.91 -15.80 -2.90
C PRO A 738 5.73 -16.76 -2.93
N GLY A 739 5.62 -17.70 -1.99
CA GLY A 739 4.50 -18.66 -1.97
C GLY A 739 3.11 -18.04 -1.75
N TRP A 740 3.03 -16.79 -1.29
CA TRP A 740 1.79 -16.00 -1.20
C TRP A 740 1.48 -15.23 -2.49
N PHE A 741 2.47 -15.05 -3.36
CA PHE A 741 2.43 -14.32 -4.61
C PHE A 741 2.16 -15.33 -5.73
N ALA A 742 1.20 -15.05 -6.60
CA ALA A 742 0.84 -15.93 -7.72
C ALA A 742 -0.03 -17.14 -7.32
N LYS A 743 -1.14 -16.90 -6.62
CA LYS A 743 -2.23 -17.89 -6.50
C LYS A 743 -3.04 -17.94 -7.80
N VAL A 744 -3.74 -19.05 -8.11
CA VAL A 744 -4.74 -19.06 -9.21
C VAL A 744 -5.65 -17.83 -9.09
N GLY A 745 -5.63 -16.97 -10.10
CA GLY A 745 -6.51 -15.80 -10.16
C GLY A 745 -5.89 -14.45 -9.81
N ASP A 746 -4.58 -14.36 -9.53
CA ASP A 746 -3.89 -13.06 -9.45
C ASP A 746 -3.84 -12.37 -10.84
N LEU A 747 -4.47 -11.20 -10.94
CA LEU A 747 -4.70 -10.46 -12.18
C LEU A 747 -3.76 -9.26 -12.36
N ALA A 748 -3.33 -8.64 -11.25
CA ALA A 748 -2.46 -7.47 -11.26
C ALA A 748 -1.75 -7.28 -9.92
N VAL A 749 -0.58 -6.64 -9.92
CA VAL A 749 0.21 -6.35 -8.71
C VAL A 749 0.79 -4.94 -8.75
N ASP A 750 0.90 -4.29 -7.59
CA ASP A 750 1.64 -3.03 -7.41
C ASP A 750 2.24 -2.97 -6.01
N SER A 751 3.12 -2.01 -5.74
CA SER A 751 3.69 -1.79 -4.41
C SER A 751 3.60 -0.33 -4.01
N PHE A 752 3.27 -0.10 -2.74
CA PHE A 752 3.19 1.23 -2.16
C PHE A 752 3.42 1.17 -0.65
N ALA A 753 4.14 2.15 -0.09
CA ALA A 753 4.38 2.28 1.35
C ALA A 753 4.88 0.98 2.03
N ARG A 754 5.82 0.26 1.39
CA ARG A 754 6.37 -1.03 1.85
C ARG A 754 5.37 -2.19 1.92
N LEU A 755 4.19 -2.02 1.32
CA LEU A 755 3.23 -3.10 1.12
C LEU A 755 3.20 -3.50 -0.35
N THR A 756 3.16 -4.81 -0.60
CA THR A 756 2.89 -5.36 -1.91
C THR A 756 1.41 -5.67 -2.03
N TRP A 757 0.75 -5.10 -3.02
CA TRP A 757 -0.67 -5.31 -3.27
C TRP A 757 -0.85 -6.28 -4.43
N SER A 758 -1.63 -7.32 -4.21
CA SER A 758 -2.10 -8.20 -5.27
C SER A 758 -3.61 -8.10 -5.42
N LEU A 759 -4.04 -8.09 -6.68
CA LEU A 759 -5.43 -8.24 -7.04
C LEU A 759 -5.65 -9.68 -7.46
N GLY A 760 -6.35 -10.44 -6.63
CA GLY A 760 -6.59 -11.87 -6.82
C GLY A 760 -8.05 -12.27 -6.65
N GLY A 761 -8.34 -13.54 -6.92
CA GLY A 761 -9.68 -14.11 -6.74
C GLY A 761 -9.64 -15.42 -5.96
N GLN A 762 -10.37 -15.49 -4.85
CA GLN A 762 -10.70 -16.77 -4.22
C GLN A 762 -12.18 -17.04 -4.50
N SER A 763 -12.49 -17.98 -5.39
CA SER A 763 -13.87 -18.25 -5.84
C SER A 763 -14.57 -17.00 -6.43
N GLU A 764 -15.90 -16.95 -6.47
CA GLU A 764 -16.70 -15.88 -7.13
C GLU A 764 -16.45 -14.45 -6.59
N ILE A 765 -15.63 -14.28 -5.54
CA ILE A 765 -15.30 -13.01 -4.88
C ILE A 765 -13.86 -12.61 -5.19
N ARG A 766 -13.67 -11.37 -5.64
CA ARG A 766 -12.34 -10.79 -5.90
C ARG A 766 -11.88 -9.97 -4.70
N VAL A 767 -10.58 -10.03 -4.44
CA VAL A 767 -9.95 -9.47 -3.24
C VAL A 767 -8.68 -8.69 -3.65
N CYS A 768 -8.50 -7.53 -3.03
CA CYS A 768 -7.25 -6.77 -3.06
C CYS A 768 -6.53 -7.01 -1.73
N ASP A 769 -5.41 -7.73 -1.77
CA ASP A 769 -4.61 -8.11 -0.61
C ASP A 769 -3.33 -7.29 -0.54
N GLY A 770 -3.10 -6.61 0.58
CA GLY A 770 -1.85 -5.92 0.92
C GLY A 770 -0.97 -6.78 1.82
N TYR A 771 0.21 -7.14 1.34
CA TYR A 771 1.20 -7.96 2.02
C TYR A 771 2.35 -7.10 2.56
N GLY A 772 2.69 -7.28 3.83
CA GLY A 772 3.90 -6.73 4.44
C GLY A 772 4.83 -7.87 4.83
N HIS A 773 6.06 -7.88 4.32
CA HIS A 773 7.02 -8.97 4.55
C HIS A 773 6.46 -10.38 4.22
N GLY A 774 5.53 -10.45 3.27
CA GLY A 774 4.89 -11.68 2.83
C GLY A 774 3.76 -12.22 3.73
N VAL A 775 3.35 -11.46 4.74
CA VAL A 775 2.15 -11.75 5.54
C VAL A 775 1.03 -10.83 5.04
N PRO A 776 -0.20 -11.34 4.80
CA PRO A 776 -1.33 -10.47 4.48
C PRO A 776 -1.62 -9.58 5.68
N VAL A 777 -1.40 -8.27 5.51
CA VAL A 777 -1.66 -7.24 6.53
C VAL A 777 -3.03 -6.63 6.30
N LEU A 778 -3.47 -6.58 5.05
CA LEU A 778 -4.76 -6.04 4.67
C LEU A 778 -5.42 -6.94 3.62
N THR A 779 -6.69 -7.28 3.82
CA THR A 779 -7.51 -7.98 2.84
C THR A 779 -8.75 -7.13 2.61
N ARG A 780 -9.04 -6.81 1.34
CA ARG A 780 -10.19 -6.01 0.95
C ARG A 780 -11.02 -6.75 -0.08
N LYS A 781 -12.24 -7.13 0.28
CA LYS A 781 -13.23 -7.68 -0.65
C LYS A 781 -13.71 -6.57 -1.56
N LEU A 782 -13.85 -6.90 -2.84
CA LEU A 782 -14.33 -5.97 -3.85
C LEU A 782 -15.74 -6.40 -4.26
N ASP A 783 -16.72 -5.50 -4.07
CA ASP A 783 -18.11 -5.73 -4.48
C ASP A 783 -18.19 -5.52 -6.00
N TRP A 784 -17.90 -6.58 -6.76
CA TRP A 784 -17.89 -6.58 -8.23
C TRP A 784 -19.02 -7.44 -8.79
N ARG A 785 -19.60 -7.01 -9.92
CA ARG A 785 -20.61 -7.81 -10.63
C ARG A 785 -19.91 -8.91 -11.43
N VAL A 786 -20.31 -10.16 -11.18
CA VAL A 786 -19.73 -11.37 -11.81
C VAL A 786 -19.93 -11.38 -13.34
N GLU A 787 -20.92 -10.67 -13.85
CA GLU A 787 -21.27 -10.58 -15.28
C GLU A 787 -20.25 -9.79 -16.13
N ASP A 788 -19.44 -8.91 -15.52
CA ASP A 788 -18.49 -8.05 -16.23
C ASP A 788 -17.17 -8.74 -16.61
N PHE A 789 -16.91 -9.94 -16.08
CA PHE A 789 -15.64 -10.66 -16.24
C PHE A 789 -15.79 -11.90 -17.15
N GLY A 790 -15.63 -11.69 -18.46
CA GLY A 790 -15.27 -12.79 -19.37
C GLY A 790 -13.86 -13.32 -19.09
N ARG A 791 -13.48 -14.46 -19.71
CA ARG A 791 -12.15 -15.13 -19.59
C ARG A 791 -10.91 -14.28 -19.99
N ILE A 792 -11.05 -12.97 -20.23
CA ILE A 792 -10.00 -12.13 -20.80
C ILE A 792 -9.25 -11.36 -19.70
N VAL A 793 -8.12 -11.94 -19.27
CA VAL A 793 -7.15 -11.42 -18.27
C VAL A 793 -6.22 -10.33 -18.86
N LYS A 794 -6.34 -10.00 -20.15
CA LYS A 794 -5.35 -9.17 -20.88
C LYS A 794 -5.33 -7.69 -20.47
N HIS A 795 -6.43 -7.14 -19.95
CA HIS A 795 -6.60 -5.70 -19.69
C HIS A 795 -6.88 -5.39 -18.22
N THR A 796 -6.24 -6.12 -17.31
CA THR A 796 -6.29 -5.81 -15.87
C THR A 796 -4.98 -5.18 -15.42
N ALA A 797 -5.07 -4.03 -14.76
CA ALA A 797 -3.94 -3.38 -14.10
C ALA A 797 -4.41 -2.74 -12.79
N ILE A 798 -3.54 -2.72 -11.78
CA ILE A 798 -3.76 -2.06 -10.49
C ILE A 798 -2.69 -0.98 -10.30
N THR A 799 -3.08 0.15 -9.71
CA THR A 799 -2.11 1.06 -9.12
C THR A 799 -2.55 1.52 -7.74
N VAL A 800 -1.62 1.55 -6.79
CA VAL A 800 -1.93 1.85 -5.37
C VAL A 800 -1.26 3.13 -4.91
N ARG A 801 -2.00 3.98 -4.21
CA ARG A 801 -1.55 5.28 -3.70
C ARG A 801 -2.03 5.47 -2.26
N GLU A 802 -1.57 6.55 -1.62
CA GLU A 802 -1.87 6.85 -0.21
C GLU A 802 -3.37 6.89 0.10
N SER A 803 -4.19 7.36 -0.86
CA SER A 803 -5.64 7.53 -0.70
C SER A 803 -6.50 6.35 -1.20
N GLY A 804 -5.90 5.30 -1.77
CA GLY A 804 -6.68 4.20 -2.34
C GLY A 804 -5.94 3.31 -3.35
N ALA A 805 -6.64 2.28 -3.81
CA ALA A 805 -6.24 1.42 -4.92
C ALA A 805 -7.13 1.67 -6.14
N TYR A 806 -6.55 1.67 -7.34
CA TYR A 806 -7.26 1.91 -8.60
C TYR A 806 -7.05 0.71 -9.50
N VAL A 807 -8.15 0.07 -9.88
CA VAL A 807 -8.14 -1.17 -10.64
C VAL A 807 -8.84 -0.95 -11.97
N SER A 808 -8.15 -1.28 -13.06
CA SER A 808 -8.76 -1.34 -14.39
C SER A 808 -9.11 -2.77 -14.74
N HIS A 809 -10.28 -2.98 -15.32
CA HIS A 809 -10.66 -4.25 -15.95
C HIS A 809 -11.54 -4.00 -17.17
N GLY A 810 -11.03 -4.36 -18.36
CA GLY A 810 -11.75 -4.08 -19.60
C GLY A 810 -12.01 -2.58 -19.73
N ARG A 811 -13.27 -2.17 -19.87
CA ARG A 811 -13.68 -0.76 -19.98
C ARG A 811 -13.87 -0.05 -18.64
N LEU A 812 -13.85 -0.80 -17.54
CA LEU A 812 -14.20 -0.30 -16.21
C LEU A 812 -12.94 0.07 -15.44
N LEU A 813 -12.96 1.25 -14.82
CA LEU A 813 -12.00 1.68 -13.82
C LEU A 813 -12.71 1.76 -12.46
N TYR A 814 -12.24 0.98 -11.50
CA TYR A 814 -12.69 1.01 -10.12
C TYR A 814 -11.73 1.85 -9.29
N ALA A 815 -12.25 2.88 -8.63
CA ALA A 815 -11.54 3.67 -7.63
C ALA A 815 -11.98 3.17 -6.24
N ILE A 816 -11.04 2.55 -5.53
CA ILE A 816 -11.26 1.98 -4.20
C ILE A 816 -10.53 2.89 -3.21
N ARG A 817 -11.27 3.75 -2.51
CA ARG A 817 -10.70 4.76 -1.62
C ARG A 817 -10.88 4.35 -0.18
N TRP A 818 -9.84 4.54 0.62
CA TRP A 818 -9.88 4.32 2.06
C TRP A 818 -9.68 5.64 2.80
N PHE A 819 -10.52 5.89 3.80
CA PHE A 819 -10.39 7.04 4.69
C PHE A 819 -9.96 6.61 6.10
N GLY A 820 -8.73 6.94 6.48
CA GLY A 820 -8.21 6.77 7.86
C GLY A 820 -7.01 5.83 7.98
N PRO A 821 -6.33 5.81 9.14
CA PRO A 821 -5.08 5.07 9.37
C PRO A 821 -5.25 3.58 9.74
N SER A 822 -6.47 3.02 9.71
CA SER A 822 -6.77 1.68 10.25
C SER A 822 -7.44 0.74 9.24
N ALA A 823 -7.41 -0.55 9.59
CA ALA A 823 -8.14 -1.62 8.90
C ALA A 823 -9.68 -1.44 8.89
N THR A 824 -10.22 -0.40 9.55
CA THR A 824 -11.64 -0.03 9.62
C THR A 824 -12.02 1.21 8.81
N ALA A 825 -11.10 1.72 7.97
CA ALA A 825 -11.35 2.86 7.08
C ALA A 825 -12.64 2.69 6.26
N VAL A 826 -13.48 3.74 6.22
CA VAL A 826 -14.67 3.78 5.36
C VAL A 826 -14.20 3.63 3.92
N MET A 827 -14.79 2.65 3.23
CA MET A 827 -14.49 2.33 1.84
C MET A 827 -15.53 3.00 0.96
N GLU A 828 -15.09 3.91 0.10
CA GLU A 828 -15.88 4.36 -1.02
C GLU A 828 -15.37 3.65 -2.28
N GLN A 829 -16.27 2.92 -2.94
CA GLN A 829 -16.02 2.31 -4.23
C GLN A 829 -16.80 3.08 -5.29
N GLU A 830 -16.07 3.70 -6.22
CA GLU A 830 -16.65 4.32 -7.41
C GLU A 830 -16.19 3.55 -8.65
N SER A 831 -17.08 3.39 -9.64
CA SER A 831 -16.78 2.73 -10.91
C SER A 831 -17.00 3.70 -12.07
N PHE A 832 -16.05 3.75 -12.99
CA PHE A 832 -16.09 4.60 -14.17
C PHE A 832 -16.01 3.74 -15.43
N GLU A 833 -17.02 3.85 -16.28
CA GLU A 833 -16.98 3.22 -17.61
C GLU A 833 -16.28 4.15 -18.61
N LEU A 834 -15.32 3.58 -19.34
CA LEU A 834 -14.54 4.25 -20.38
C LEU A 834 -15.00 3.84 -21.79
N PRO A 835 -14.71 4.67 -22.81
CA PRO A 835 -15.17 4.43 -24.19
C PRO A 835 -14.57 3.20 -24.87
N ALA A 836 -13.47 2.65 -24.36
CA ALA A 836 -12.82 1.43 -24.86
C ALA A 836 -12.06 0.71 -23.73
N PRO A 837 -11.63 -0.56 -23.94
CA PRO A 837 -10.84 -1.29 -22.95
C PRO A 837 -9.54 -0.57 -22.59
N ILE A 838 -9.30 -0.43 -21.28
CA ILE A 838 -8.11 0.20 -20.70
C ILE A 838 -6.88 -0.65 -21.02
N THR A 839 -5.91 -0.05 -21.66
CA THR A 839 -4.62 -0.68 -21.98
C THR A 839 -3.59 -0.42 -20.90
N GLN A 840 -3.60 0.79 -20.30
CA GLN A 840 -2.66 1.19 -19.27
C GLN A 840 -3.33 2.15 -18.26
N ILE A 841 -2.97 2.00 -16.99
CA ILE A 841 -3.18 3.04 -15.98
C ILE A 841 -1.83 3.51 -15.44
N THR A 842 -1.69 4.81 -15.19
CA THR A 842 -0.50 5.40 -14.59
C THR A 842 -0.92 6.49 -13.62
N GLY A 843 -0.24 6.59 -12.49
CA GLY A 843 -0.58 7.55 -11.43
C GLY A 843 0.62 8.39 -11.03
N THR A 844 0.36 9.57 -10.51
CA THR A 844 1.40 10.49 -10.04
C THR A 844 2.22 9.90 -8.88
N VAL A 845 3.41 10.44 -8.67
CA VAL A 845 4.28 10.09 -7.55
C VAL A 845 3.79 10.72 -6.24
N PRO A 846 4.14 10.18 -5.06
CA PRO A 846 3.48 10.54 -3.79
C PRO A 846 3.64 12.00 -3.36
N HIS A 847 4.70 12.68 -3.84
CA HIS A 847 5.00 14.09 -3.52
C HIS A 847 4.36 15.10 -4.47
N THR A 848 3.46 14.64 -5.35
CA THR A 848 2.74 15.50 -6.30
C THR A 848 1.23 15.36 -6.10
N VAL A 849 0.44 16.29 -6.65
CA VAL A 849 -1.03 16.21 -6.58
C VAL A 849 -1.48 14.83 -7.06
N PRO A 850 -2.28 14.09 -6.28
CA PRO A 850 -2.65 12.72 -6.60
C PRO A 850 -3.57 12.72 -7.82
N ARG A 851 -3.10 12.14 -8.93
CA ARG A 851 -3.81 12.04 -10.20
C ARG A 851 -3.55 10.68 -10.83
N LEU A 852 -4.51 10.23 -11.63
CA LEU A 852 -4.45 8.99 -12.38
C LEU A 852 -4.83 9.24 -13.83
N ALA A 853 -4.11 8.65 -14.77
CA ALA A 853 -4.47 8.62 -16.18
C ALA A 853 -4.80 7.18 -16.58
N ALA A 854 -5.97 6.98 -17.17
CA ALA A 854 -6.35 5.73 -17.82
C ALA A 854 -6.29 5.92 -19.34
N LEU A 855 -5.59 5.01 -20.02
CA LEU A 855 -5.32 5.04 -21.45
C LEU A 855 -5.99 3.85 -22.13
N TRP A 856 -6.46 4.04 -23.36
CA TRP A 856 -7.02 3.00 -24.23
C TRP A 856 -6.66 3.29 -25.69
N ALA A 857 -7.02 2.38 -26.62
CA ALA A 857 -6.52 2.37 -27.99
C ALA A 857 -6.61 3.72 -28.76
N ASP A 858 -7.62 4.55 -28.52
CA ASP A 858 -7.83 5.82 -29.22
C ASP A 858 -8.00 7.03 -28.29
N GLY A 859 -7.63 6.91 -27.01
CA GLY A 859 -7.85 8.00 -26.07
C GLY A 859 -7.29 7.83 -24.67
N ALA A 860 -7.50 8.86 -23.87
CA ALA A 860 -7.06 8.92 -22.49
C ALA A 860 -8.04 9.74 -21.63
N ARG A 861 -8.12 9.40 -20.35
CA ARG A 861 -8.92 10.13 -19.35
C ARG A 861 -8.08 10.33 -18.09
N LEU A 862 -8.10 11.56 -17.59
CA LEU A 862 -7.44 11.96 -16.36
C LEU A 862 -8.44 11.95 -15.20
N PHE A 863 -8.01 11.55 -14.03
CA PHE A 863 -8.80 11.51 -12.80
C PHE A 863 -8.02 12.23 -11.71
N ASP A 864 -8.61 13.27 -11.12
CA ASP A 864 -8.05 13.92 -9.93
C ASP A 864 -8.47 13.18 -8.67
N LEU A 865 -7.48 12.76 -7.88
CA LEU A 865 -7.66 11.84 -6.75
C LEU A 865 -7.59 12.58 -5.40
N LYS A 866 -8.09 13.82 -5.36
CA LYS A 866 -8.05 14.68 -4.17
C LYS A 866 -8.75 13.99 -2.99
N PRO A 867 -8.11 13.89 -1.80
CA PRO A 867 -8.72 13.26 -0.63
C PRO A 867 -10.07 13.90 -0.28
N ARG A 868 -11.11 13.09 -0.05
CA ARG A 868 -12.46 13.48 0.38
C ARG A 868 -13.29 14.28 -0.65
N GLU A 869 -12.78 14.52 -1.85
CA GLU A 869 -13.56 15.04 -2.98
C GLU A 869 -13.97 13.90 -3.92
N ALA A 870 -15.14 13.99 -4.54
CA ALA A 870 -15.57 13.03 -5.57
C ALA A 870 -14.56 13.00 -6.73
N VAL A 871 -14.26 11.82 -7.26
CA VAL A 871 -13.29 11.70 -8.36
C VAL A 871 -13.87 12.39 -9.60
N ARG A 872 -13.17 13.38 -10.14
CA ARG A 872 -13.59 14.12 -11.33
C ARG A 872 -12.87 13.57 -12.58
N PRO A 873 -13.55 12.78 -13.43
CA PRO A 873 -13.00 12.38 -14.72
C PRO A 873 -12.93 13.56 -15.69
N ARG A 874 -11.77 13.73 -16.33
CA ARG A 874 -11.52 14.74 -17.37
C ARG A 874 -11.05 14.06 -18.66
N PRO A 875 -11.77 14.17 -19.79
CA PRO A 875 -11.31 13.62 -21.05
C PRO A 875 -10.07 14.36 -21.56
N LEU A 876 -9.13 13.64 -22.17
CA LEU A 876 -7.97 14.20 -22.86
C LEU A 876 -8.22 14.13 -24.37
N GLU A 877 -8.71 15.24 -24.95
CA GLU A 877 -9.06 15.36 -26.37
C GLU A 877 -7.82 15.64 -27.22
N LEU A 878 -6.93 14.65 -27.34
CA LEU A 878 -5.61 14.81 -27.96
C LEU A 878 -5.45 14.11 -29.31
N GLY A 879 -6.46 13.35 -29.75
CA GLY A 879 -6.42 12.51 -30.96
C GLY A 879 -5.34 11.44 -30.85
N LEU A 880 -5.39 10.62 -29.79
CA LEU A 880 -4.37 9.61 -29.50
C LEU A 880 -4.64 8.32 -30.29
N SER A 881 -3.58 7.58 -30.59
CA SER A 881 -3.62 6.24 -31.19
C SER A 881 -2.58 5.36 -30.50
N ASP A 882 -3.02 4.23 -29.93
CA ASP A 882 -2.27 3.34 -29.05
C ASP A 882 -1.36 4.06 -28.04
N PRO A 883 -1.94 4.90 -27.16
CA PRO A 883 -1.15 5.71 -26.25
C PRO A 883 -0.48 4.90 -25.13
N VAL A 884 0.75 5.29 -24.79
CA VAL A 884 1.50 4.84 -23.61
C VAL A 884 1.89 6.07 -22.82
N GLY A 885 1.79 6.04 -21.50
CA GLY A 885 1.97 7.26 -20.69
C GLY A 885 2.67 7.08 -19.35
N VAL A 886 3.22 8.18 -18.85
CA VAL A 886 3.89 8.26 -17.56
C VAL A 886 3.78 9.63 -16.93
N PHE A 887 3.55 9.68 -15.62
CA PHE A 887 3.74 10.89 -14.82
C PHE A 887 5.20 11.04 -14.42
N LEU A 888 5.77 12.21 -14.71
CA LEU A 888 7.08 12.64 -14.21
C LEU A 888 7.00 13.01 -12.73
N ARG A 889 8.17 13.10 -12.09
CA ARG A 889 8.28 13.49 -10.67
C ARG A 889 7.91 14.96 -10.43
N ASP A 890 7.96 15.80 -11.44
CA ASP A 890 7.46 17.18 -11.40
C ASP A 890 5.93 17.28 -11.63
N GLY A 891 5.23 16.16 -11.81
CA GLY A 891 3.78 16.09 -11.98
C GLY A 891 3.28 16.28 -13.42
N ARG A 892 4.16 16.49 -14.41
CA ARG A 892 3.76 16.49 -15.82
C ARG A 892 3.43 15.09 -16.31
N LEU A 893 2.43 14.96 -17.18
CA LEU A 893 2.09 13.71 -17.86
C LEU A 893 2.72 13.70 -19.25
N ILE A 894 3.54 12.70 -19.55
CA ILE A 894 4.06 12.49 -20.90
C ILE A 894 3.31 11.32 -21.51
N LEU A 895 2.66 11.57 -22.64
CA LEU A 895 2.05 10.54 -23.46
C LEU A 895 2.90 10.31 -24.70
N TRP A 896 2.98 9.07 -25.15
CA TRP A 896 3.40 8.70 -26.49
C TRP A 896 2.16 8.29 -27.28
N THR A 897 2.07 8.67 -28.55
CA THR A 897 1.00 8.26 -29.46
C THR A 897 1.58 7.82 -30.79
N ARG A 898 0.97 6.81 -31.42
CA ARG A 898 1.33 6.35 -32.76
C ARG A 898 0.92 7.38 -33.81
N THR A 899 1.78 7.59 -34.80
CA THR A 899 1.53 8.45 -35.96
C THR A 899 1.98 7.75 -37.24
N ALA A 900 1.58 8.25 -38.41
CA ALA A 900 1.95 7.67 -39.70
C ALA A 900 3.48 7.63 -39.94
N GLY A 901 4.25 8.49 -39.25
CA GLY A 901 5.72 8.57 -39.33
C GLY A 901 6.47 7.88 -38.19
N GLY A 902 5.79 7.09 -37.35
CA GLY A 902 6.37 6.43 -36.17
C GLY A 902 5.55 6.72 -34.92
N GLY A 903 6.02 7.65 -34.09
CA GLY A 903 5.33 8.07 -32.89
C GLY A 903 5.66 9.49 -32.47
N GLU A 904 4.90 10.00 -31.51
CA GLU A 904 5.00 11.37 -31.04
C GLU A 904 4.82 11.44 -29.53
N PHE A 905 5.70 12.16 -28.84
CA PHE A 905 5.52 12.50 -27.44
C PHE A 905 4.69 13.78 -27.28
N VAL A 906 3.70 13.72 -26.40
CA VAL A 906 2.77 14.80 -26.06
C VAL A 906 2.95 15.12 -24.57
N PRO A 907 3.68 16.20 -24.22
CA PRO A 907 3.84 16.62 -22.84
C PRO A 907 2.61 17.41 -22.38
N LEU A 908 2.08 17.09 -21.20
CA LEU A 908 0.91 17.72 -20.61
C LEU A 908 1.28 18.30 -19.24
N SER A 909 1.11 19.62 -19.11
CA SER A 909 1.16 20.30 -17.81
C SER A 909 -0.26 20.37 -17.24
N ILE A 910 -0.49 19.70 -16.12
CA ILE A 910 -1.83 19.55 -15.54
C ILE A 910 -1.99 20.50 -14.35
N SER A 911 -3.02 21.34 -14.43
CA SER A 911 -3.49 22.18 -13.33
C SER A 911 -4.83 21.65 -12.80
N ASP A 912 -5.34 22.28 -11.74
CA ASP A 912 -6.58 21.85 -11.07
C ASP A 912 -7.78 21.84 -12.04
N ASP A 913 -7.94 22.88 -12.87
CA ASP A 913 -9.11 23.00 -13.76
C ASP A 913 -8.79 22.79 -15.25
N SER A 914 -7.52 22.76 -15.66
CA SER A 914 -7.15 22.63 -17.08
C SER A 914 -5.85 21.86 -17.29
N TYR A 915 -5.61 21.41 -18.52
CA TYR A 915 -4.30 20.93 -18.97
C TYR A 915 -3.79 21.79 -20.11
N LYS A 916 -2.47 22.00 -20.16
CA LYS A 916 -1.78 22.65 -21.28
C LYS A 916 -0.95 21.62 -22.01
N VAL A 917 -1.17 21.50 -23.32
CA VAL A 917 -0.35 20.69 -24.22
C VAL A 917 0.90 21.47 -24.55
N GLY A 918 2.06 20.92 -24.23
CA GLY A 918 3.35 21.48 -24.65
C GLY A 918 3.72 21.07 -26.07
N SER A 919 4.86 21.56 -26.54
CA SER A 919 5.39 21.21 -27.86
C SER A 919 5.57 19.70 -28.00
N ARG A 920 5.08 19.13 -29.09
CA ARG A 920 5.16 17.69 -29.34
C ARG A 920 6.53 17.31 -29.91
N GLY A 921 6.97 16.06 -29.69
CA GLY A 921 8.26 15.56 -30.17
C GLY A 921 8.14 14.25 -30.94
N THR A 922 8.53 14.25 -32.21
CA THR A 922 8.48 13.05 -33.05
C THR A 922 9.60 12.06 -32.73
N VAL A 923 9.27 10.78 -32.68
CA VAL A 923 10.21 9.68 -32.46
C VAL A 923 9.92 8.49 -33.38
N ALA A 924 10.97 7.82 -33.86
CA ALA A 924 10.86 6.71 -34.80
C ALA A 924 10.67 5.33 -34.14
N PHE A 925 10.11 5.27 -32.93
CA PHE A 925 9.90 4.00 -32.21
C PHE A 925 8.61 3.98 -31.42
N SER A 926 8.12 2.78 -31.11
CA SER A 926 7.00 2.52 -30.21
C SER A 926 7.54 2.02 -28.86
N PRO A 927 7.30 2.73 -27.74
CA PRO A 927 7.64 2.22 -26.43
C PRO A 927 6.68 1.08 -26.05
N VAL A 928 7.20 0.04 -25.40
CA VAL A 928 6.39 -1.00 -24.75
C VAL A 928 5.85 -0.46 -23.42
N ALA A 929 6.72 0.24 -22.68
CA ALA A 929 6.41 0.81 -21.37
C ALA A 929 7.20 2.10 -21.16
N MET A 930 6.65 3.00 -20.35
CA MET A 930 7.27 4.26 -19.96
C MET A 930 7.26 4.39 -18.43
N ILE A 931 8.38 4.76 -17.82
CA ILE A 931 8.49 5.03 -16.38
C ILE A 931 9.31 6.29 -16.12
N HIS A 932 9.06 6.95 -14.99
CA HIS A 932 9.89 8.08 -14.56
C HIS A 932 11.20 7.56 -13.98
N THR A 933 12.24 8.41 -14.03
CA THR A 933 13.55 8.10 -13.45
C THR A 933 13.71 8.76 -12.08
N ASN A 934 14.94 8.83 -11.57
CA ASN A 934 15.28 9.54 -10.34
C ASN A 934 15.27 11.07 -10.50
N ARG A 935 15.38 11.58 -11.73
CA ARG A 935 15.40 13.00 -12.03
C ARG A 935 13.99 13.54 -12.30
N PRO A 936 13.70 14.80 -11.91
CA PRO A 936 12.35 15.37 -11.93
C PRO A 936 11.70 15.42 -13.32
N ASN A 937 12.50 15.70 -14.35
CA ASN A 937 12.07 15.95 -15.73
C ASN A 937 12.52 14.87 -16.72
N GLU A 938 12.86 13.67 -16.25
CA GLU A 938 13.41 12.59 -17.07
C GLU A 938 12.59 11.30 -16.96
N PHE A 939 12.36 10.66 -18.10
CA PHE A 939 11.64 9.39 -18.22
C PHE A 939 12.41 8.40 -19.09
N ALA A 940 12.18 7.11 -18.85
CA ALA A 940 12.73 6.01 -19.63
C ALA A 940 11.64 5.34 -20.46
N CYS A 941 11.97 5.04 -21.72
CA CYS A 941 11.13 4.26 -22.63
C CYS A 941 11.75 2.88 -22.85
N CYS A 942 11.02 1.82 -22.55
CA CYS A 942 11.40 0.46 -22.93
C CYS A 942 11.12 0.26 -24.42
N THR A 943 12.14 -0.14 -25.18
CA THR A 943 12.01 -0.52 -26.58
C THR A 943 12.71 -1.87 -26.81
N PRO A 944 12.39 -2.60 -27.88
CA PRO A 944 13.11 -3.83 -28.23
C PRO A 944 14.63 -3.64 -28.40
N GLN A 945 15.07 -2.41 -28.68
CA GLN A 945 16.46 -2.04 -28.89
C GLN A 945 17.20 -1.61 -27.61
N GLY A 946 16.48 -1.44 -26.48
CA GLY A 946 17.03 -0.93 -25.24
C GLY A 946 16.14 0.07 -24.51
N LEU A 947 16.58 0.50 -23.33
CA LEU A 947 15.96 1.58 -22.55
C LEU A 947 16.49 2.93 -23.02
N LYS A 948 15.62 3.77 -23.57
CA LYS A 948 15.96 5.12 -24.05
C LYS A 948 15.56 6.15 -22.99
N LEU A 949 16.52 6.87 -22.43
CA LEU A 949 16.29 7.92 -21.42
C LEU A 949 16.12 9.29 -22.10
N TRP A 950 15.07 10.00 -21.72
CA TRP A 950 14.65 11.26 -22.32
C TRP A 950 14.45 12.31 -21.24
N THR A 951 15.00 13.50 -21.45
CA THR A 951 14.73 14.68 -20.62
C THR A 951 13.79 15.63 -21.35
N VAL A 952 12.79 16.13 -20.62
CA VAL A 952 11.90 17.19 -21.10
C VAL A 952 12.53 18.53 -20.74
N ARG A 953 12.96 19.28 -21.75
CA ARG A 953 13.43 20.66 -21.61
C ARG A 953 12.23 21.59 -21.35
N GLU A 954 12.46 22.64 -20.57
CA GLU A 954 11.45 23.68 -20.29
C GLU A 954 11.13 24.51 -21.53
#